data_AF-A0A914ZM23-F1
#
_entry.id   AF-A0A914ZM23-F1
#
_cell.length_a   1.000
_cell.length_b   1.000
_cell.length_c   1.000
_cell.angle_alpha   90.00
_cell.angle_beta   90.00
_cell.angle_gamma   90.00
#
_symmetry.space_group_name_H-M   'P 1'
#
loop_
_entity.id
_entity.type
_entity.pdbx_description
1 polymer ?
#
loop_
_entity_poly.entity_id
_entity_poly.type
_entity_poly.pdbx_seq_one_letter_code
_entity_poly.pdbx_strand_id
1 'polypeptide(L)'
;MTANSTDTYFVATMMVITEKRWGKNIVSNLTDGVMRNNKCDRLSQNDGQSKPILESWRTMLSLYSISITLIFAAVPIQCNALESGSSSTNLGRPSPSEFESYTEATSAAIVPGRIRPVKIKASEPGDDPRKRVNCFPQPIENVTELQRICITRGCIFDAEAHQSIFSAPQCYFPRNTGYALLDQRGSNTTMIYKKGTYRNPYGADIAFLHFSYSYNGATLCIHIGQSSRFEPPVHFPRLSSVSSDSFHVITANDSDVFSFSVQRLSTKTSIWDTSIGAFLFADNYIQIATLLPTDRIYGFGEHAHSSLKHDLSQYTTWGMLARNEAPDYMEKPLKNLYGVHPFYMGLEHDSMAHGVFILNSNAQEITTGPGPHLVYRTIGGNLDIHFFPGPKPEHVVQQYQAFIGTPLLPSYYSLGFQISRSGYGSASELETVVNNVSSAGILFDVININMDYMNESRDFTLAEGWTELENVSQNLHKDGYRITLLFNAAISVTGASFRRALLKNVSFVEWPIEGLVQKEVNSLYEETNHTKVMLGVGWPNEHVAFPDFLDTTSQTNDWWSDELQLFNKSAHFDGVWLDMNEPSSFGTNEQQPSYNDVTPLSCPLSGAFSSYDNPPFKTANAYYYGNHGELSSKTLCMIATTGGGNMTFYNTKNLYGLQQSVATFKALNGNTRQILVSRSTFPSSGRYTGHCFSGNSSGWVGLRGSIIAAQEFNLFGIPYVGSYICGDNSSLDDVELCVRWYQLGAFYSLSSDIIYKDSPSKDPIYNKAVAVAAKQASIFKYRHRPYLYSLHFDVALNGGTVLRPVFFEFPDDSNTFDIEEQFMWGEAIMVVPVVRQKTVNVSAYLPNARWYSLRDEDYGAEMAAGKKVLSAPNNESVPVLIRGGYSIPRQVPKPSATARFADPFDLLIALDNDGQAGGQLYWDDGESVVQNFTSHRFYHFSFSFSSTTTKSTLEIIVLRPADFRIPSLNVIEIFGSDLEPDFATFKLNDGPTAIDLSKSYWDRKRNLTHIEGVLLVDLQSSVHDILTWERKSASSTVNPTDISAQATTASSTNTPIAVPSPESSPHPVSTSSLPSTSKEPSFSTPLFPPTSSTASGETTQPSPPPATQTSTLTQHTSAETSSTAPPETSPSTISSSPSTQEPSTDNTSSGQDSSVVPLTTFDTRETTSNSESTTIRISTEPSPLPTTSITTDEEISIETTSLVGTTSSTSAAISPLPTLTFAFFANTVALSRDAL
;
A
#
# COMPACT_ATOMS: atom_id res chain seq x y z
N MET A 1 -60.06 25.98 -48.13
CA MET A 1 -60.55 24.60 -48.20
C MET A 1 -59.69 23.79 -47.24
N THR A 2 -60.15 23.41 -46.04
CA THR A 2 -61.20 22.41 -45.70
C THR A 2 -60.79 20.97 -46.04
N ALA A 3 -60.87 19.98 -45.13
CA ALA A 3 -61.04 19.99 -43.67
C ALA A 3 -60.79 18.57 -43.10
N ASN A 4 -60.34 18.47 -41.84
CA ASN A 4 -60.34 17.25 -40.98
C ASN A 4 -59.43 16.09 -41.44
N SER A 5 -58.92 15.19 -40.59
CA SER A 5 -59.02 14.99 -39.12
C SER A 5 -57.65 14.49 -38.60
N THR A 6 -56.85 15.26 -37.86
CA THR A 6 -56.88 15.56 -36.39
C THR A 6 -56.49 14.38 -35.48
N ASP A 7 -55.55 14.46 -34.53
CA ASP A 7 -54.38 15.35 -34.26
C ASP A 7 -53.48 14.62 -33.22
N THR A 8 -52.15 14.70 -33.11
CA THR A 8 -51.06 15.56 -33.66
C THR A 8 -50.73 16.86 -32.85
N TYR A 9 -49.45 17.28 -32.93
CA TYR A 9 -48.81 18.50 -32.35
C TYR A 9 -48.49 18.46 -30.84
N PHE A 10 -47.27 18.77 -30.35
CA PHE A 10 -45.99 19.20 -30.95
C PHE A 10 -45.94 20.64 -31.52
N VAL A 11 -45.38 21.59 -30.77
CA VAL A 11 -44.94 22.93 -31.25
C VAL A 11 -43.63 23.31 -30.57
N ALA A 12 -42.69 23.90 -31.33
CA ALA A 12 -41.47 24.52 -30.81
C ALA A 12 -41.21 25.86 -31.52
N THR A 13 -41.09 26.95 -30.73
CA THR A 13 -40.73 28.33 -31.12
C THR A 13 -40.43 29.09 -29.82
N MET A 14 -39.57 30.12 -29.72
CA MET A 14 -38.73 30.91 -30.65
C MET A 14 -37.55 31.45 -29.79
N MET A 15 -36.27 31.50 -30.14
CA MET A 15 -35.51 31.97 -31.34
C MET A 15 -35.36 33.51 -31.44
N VAL A 16 -34.26 33.96 -32.09
CA VAL A 16 -33.76 35.36 -32.28
C VAL A 16 -32.86 35.84 -31.11
N ILE A 17 -31.52 35.82 -31.16
CA ILE A 17 -30.49 36.33 -32.11
C ILE A 17 -30.12 37.82 -31.89
N THR A 18 -28.85 38.06 -31.51
CA THR A 18 -28.00 39.09 -32.13
C THR A 18 -26.53 38.65 -32.16
N GLU A 19 -26.02 38.30 -33.35
CA GLU A 19 -24.59 38.44 -33.65
C GLU A 19 -24.26 39.91 -33.97
N LYS A 20 -23.01 40.33 -33.71
CA LYS A 20 -22.25 41.31 -34.52
C LYS A 20 -20.76 41.16 -34.19
N ARG A 21 -20.01 40.35 -34.95
CA ARG A 21 -19.26 40.76 -36.16
C ARG A 21 -18.30 41.96 -35.99
N TRP A 22 -17.07 41.63 -35.58
CA TRP A 22 -15.77 42.09 -36.13
C TRP A 22 -14.75 40.96 -35.90
N GLY A 23 -13.74 40.71 -36.72
CA GLY A 23 -13.46 41.18 -38.09
C GLY A 23 -12.12 40.62 -38.59
N LYS A 24 -12.02 40.18 -39.85
CA LYS A 24 -10.73 39.81 -40.48
C LYS A 24 -10.10 41.04 -41.14
N ASN A 25 -8.84 41.36 -40.81
CA ASN A 25 -7.72 41.59 -41.74
C ASN A 25 -6.53 42.32 -41.09
N ILE A 26 -5.44 42.38 -41.86
CA ILE A 26 -4.21 43.18 -41.72
C ILE A 26 -3.08 42.52 -40.92
N VAL A 27 -1.90 42.63 -41.55
CA VAL A 27 -0.61 42.01 -41.25
C VAL A 27 0.31 43.08 -40.65
N SER A 28 1.39 42.63 -40.01
CA SER A 28 2.66 43.35 -39.76
C SER A 28 2.86 44.17 -38.47
N ASN A 29 4.06 43.96 -37.91
CA ASN A 29 5.05 44.94 -37.45
C ASN A 29 5.18 45.34 -35.96
N LEU A 30 6.46 45.19 -35.51
CA LEU A 30 7.28 46.11 -34.70
C LEU A 30 6.80 46.40 -33.25
N THR A 31 7.36 45.78 -32.20
CA THR A 31 8.71 45.93 -31.57
C THR A 31 8.77 46.98 -30.46
N ASP A 32 9.72 46.75 -29.53
CA ASP A 32 10.29 47.70 -28.54
C ASP A 32 9.48 48.05 -27.27
N GLY A 33 10.20 48.42 -26.19
CA GLY A 33 9.66 48.86 -24.88
C GLY A 33 9.73 47.82 -23.73
N VAL A 34 10.86 47.21 -23.35
CA VAL A 34 12.09 47.76 -22.71
C VAL A 34 11.94 48.21 -21.25
N MET A 35 12.48 47.38 -20.33
CA MET A 35 13.02 47.68 -18.97
C MET A 35 12.05 48.12 -17.84
N ARG A 36 12.18 47.64 -16.59
CA ARG A 36 13.27 47.82 -15.57
C ARG A 36 13.46 49.32 -15.19
N ASN A 37 13.89 49.74 -13.99
CA ASN A 37 14.90 49.13 -13.11
C ASN A 37 15.04 49.83 -11.73
N ASN A 38 15.96 49.32 -10.89
CA ASN A 38 16.72 50.02 -9.84
C ASN A 38 15.97 50.40 -8.53
N LYS A 39 16.63 50.57 -7.38
CA LYS A 39 18.04 50.94 -7.05
C LYS A 39 18.63 50.01 -5.96
N CYS A 40 19.93 49.89 -5.67
CA CYS A 40 21.26 50.35 -6.16
C CYS A 40 22.29 49.49 -5.36
N ASP A 41 23.64 49.52 -5.40
CA ASP A 41 24.80 50.14 -6.10
C ASP A 41 26.01 49.23 -5.66
N ARG A 42 27.22 49.08 -6.19
CA ARG A 42 28.17 49.61 -7.22
C ARG A 42 29.24 48.47 -7.40
N LEU A 43 30.35 48.44 -8.16
CA LEU A 43 31.18 49.21 -9.14
C LEU A 43 32.04 48.09 -9.86
N SER A 44 32.94 48.25 -10.84
CA SER A 44 33.57 49.39 -11.53
C SER A 44 33.89 49.10 -13.02
N GLN A 45 34.58 50.06 -13.64
CA GLN A 45 35.25 50.08 -14.95
C GLN A 45 36.40 49.05 -15.08
N ASN A 46 36.85 48.61 -16.27
CA ASN A 46 37.40 49.41 -17.40
C ASN A 46 37.28 48.76 -18.82
N ASP A 47 37.65 49.54 -19.85
CA ASP A 47 37.62 49.28 -21.31
C ASP A 47 38.66 48.23 -21.84
N GLY A 48 38.63 47.73 -23.09
CA GLY A 48 37.66 47.85 -24.21
C GLY A 48 38.27 47.59 -25.63
N GLN A 49 37.44 47.63 -26.71
CA GLN A 49 37.77 47.56 -28.17
C GLN A 49 38.26 46.20 -28.75
N SER A 50 38.07 45.80 -30.04
CA SER A 50 37.22 46.27 -31.17
C SER A 50 37.14 45.26 -32.37
N LYS A 51 35.91 44.91 -32.84
CA LYS A 51 35.31 45.06 -34.22
C LYS A 51 36.11 44.73 -35.54
N PRO A 52 35.45 44.51 -36.72
CA PRO A 52 34.26 43.66 -37.08
C PRO A 52 34.23 43.08 -38.56
N ILE A 53 33.05 42.59 -39.04
CA ILE A 53 32.40 42.83 -40.38
C ILE A 53 32.38 41.78 -41.56
N LEU A 54 31.13 41.48 -42.06
CA LEU A 54 30.62 41.07 -43.42
C LEU A 54 31.17 39.80 -44.17
N GLU A 55 30.51 39.15 -45.15
CA GLU A 55 29.09 39.00 -45.64
C GLU A 55 29.05 38.06 -46.90
N SER A 56 27.97 37.26 -47.14
CA SER A 56 27.42 36.88 -48.50
C SER A 56 26.32 35.77 -48.51
N TRP A 57 25.70 35.49 -49.67
CA TRP A 57 24.42 34.76 -49.87
C TRP A 57 24.41 33.68 -51.00
N ARG A 58 23.33 32.85 -51.04
CA ARG A 58 22.64 32.17 -52.19
C ARG A 58 23.05 30.77 -52.75
N THR A 59 22.12 29.81 -52.62
CA THR A 59 21.46 28.90 -53.63
C THR A 59 22.22 28.45 -54.91
N MET A 60 22.09 27.22 -55.46
CA MET A 60 20.84 26.50 -55.85
C MET A 60 21.03 24.97 -56.16
N LEU A 61 20.07 24.29 -56.84
CA LEU A 61 19.99 22.81 -57.07
C LEU A 61 20.57 22.26 -58.40
N SER A 62 21.02 20.98 -58.43
CA SER A 62 20.83 19.94 -59.50
C SER A 62 21.75 18.69 -59.26
N LEU A 63 21.30 17.44 -59.09
CA LEU A 63 20.82 16.38 -60.04
C LEU A 63 21.89 15.48 -60.75
N TYR A 64 21.93 14.20 -60.35
CA TYR A 64 22.19 12.93 -61.11
C TYR A 64 23.23 12.82 -62.26
N SER A 65 24.18 11.85 -62.18
CA SER A 65 24.19 10.58 -62.99
C SER A 65 25.47 9.70 -62.96
N ILE A 66 25.29 8.43 -62.56
CA ILE A 66 25.84 7.12 -63.04
C ILE A 66 27.07 7.07 -63.99
N SER A 67 28.10 6.27 -63.63
CA SER A 67 28.78 5.19 -64.41
C SER A 67 30.04 4.67 -63.67
N ILE A 68 30.12 3.43 -63.15
CA ILE A 68 30.39 2.11 -63.78
C ILE A 68 31.81 1.94 -64.36
N THR A 69 32.54 0.95 -63.83
CA THR A 69 33.53 0.12 -64.54
C THR A 69 33.56 -1.28 -63.87
N LEU A 70 33.70 -2.36 -64.64
CA LEU A 70 33.77 -3.75 -64.17
C LEU A 70 35.22 -4.30 -64.29
N ILE A 71 35.49 -5.51 -63.76
CA ILE A 71 35.93 -6.73 -64.51
C ILE A 71 36.77 -7.70 -63.64
N PHE A 72 36.34 -8.97 -63.61
CA PHE A 72 37.03 -10.26 -63.31
C PHE A 72 37.92 -10.48 -62.05
N ALA A 73 38.26 -11.71 -61.65
CA ALA A 73 37.51 -13.00 -61.54
C ALA A 73 38.39 -14.13 -60.96
N ALA A 74 37.71 -15.21 -60.54
CA ALA A 74 38.13 -16.61 -60.57
C ALA A 74 39.06 -17.18 -59.46
N VAL A 75 38.85 -18.48 -59.24
CA VAL A 75 39.48 -19.39 -58.28
C VAL A 75 40.36 -20.39 -59.06
N PRO A 76 41.35 -21.03 -58.42
CA PRO A 76 41.53 -22.46 -58.70
C PRO A 76 41.57 -23.34 -57.44
N ILE A 77 41.21 -24.61 -57.64
CA ILE A 77 41.09 -25.68 -56.63
C ILE A 77 42.32 -26.59 -56.70
N GLN A 78 42.76 -27.18 -55.58
CA GLN A 78 43.43 -28.48 -55.62
C GLN A 78 43.26 -29.27 -54.30
N CYS A 79 43.42 -30.60 -54.38
CA CYS A 79 43.12 -31.56 -53.30
C CYS A 79 44.31 -32.49 -53.03
N ASN A 80 44.41 -33.00 -51.78
CA ASN A 80 44.98 -34.29 -51.33
C ASN A 80 45.13 -34.25 -49.78
N ALA A 81 45.35 -35.33 -49.01
CA ALA A 81 44.89 -36.75 -48.99
C ALA A 81 45.68 -37.48 -47.85
N LEU A 82 45.17 -38.63 -47.36
CA LEU A 82 45.81 -39.58 -46.39
C LEU A 82 45.83 -39.07 -44.91
N GLU A 83 45.14 -39.72 -43.94
CA GLU A 83 45.48 -40.93 -43.10
C GLU A 83 45.98 -40.53 -41.69
N SER A 84 45.72 -41.22 -40.57
CA SER A 84 44.80 -42.31 -40.13
C SER A 84 44.75 -42.30 -38.56
N GLY A 85 44.03 -43.10 -37.77
CA GLY A 85 43.07 -44.22 -37.96
C GLY A 85 42.82 -45.00 -36.64
N SER A 86 41.83 -45.91 -36.59
CA SER A 86 41.42 -46.80 -35.46
C SER A 86 40.75 -46.12 -34.23
N SER A 87 39.91 -46.77 -33.40
CA SER A 87 39.44 -48.18 -33.35
C SER A 87 37.98 -48.38 -32.91
N SER A 88 37.39 -49.45 -33.48
CA SER A 88 36.25 -50.31 -33.13
C SER A 88 35.92 -50.56 -31.63
N THR A 89 34.71 -51.00 -31.22
CA THR A 89 34.02 -52.25 -31.67
C THR A 89 32.47 -52.33 -31.50
N ASN A 90 31.83 -52.83 -32.56
CA ASN A 90 30.76 -53.85 -32.66
C ASN A 90 29.75 -54.14 -31.52
N LEU A 91 28.47 -54.20 -31.90
CA LEU A 91 27.66 -55.45 -31.92
C LEU A 91 26.41 -55.25 -32.82
N GLY A 92 25.76 -56.32 -33.30
CA GLY A 92 24.56 -56.15 -34.14
C GLY A 92 23.76 -57.40 -34.53
N ARG A 93 22.45 -57.17 -34.79
CA ARG A 93 21.42 -57.96 -35.52
C ARG A 93 21.25 -59.47 -35.25
N PRO A 94 19.99 -59.93 -35.19
CA PRO A 94 19.35 -60.42 -36.43
C PRO A 94 18.05 -59.66 -36.84
N SER A 95 17.41 -60.14 -37.92
CA SER A 95 16.25 -59.57 -38.64
C SER A 95 15.66 -60.68 -39.57
N PRO A 96 14.60 -60.50 -40.42
CA PRO A 96 13.71 -59.34 -40.65
C PRO A 96 12.20 -59.73 -40.72
N SER A 97 11.40 -58.96 -41.49
CA SER A 97 9.94 -59.03 -41.78
C SER A 97 9.04 -58.35 -40.74
N GLU A 98 8.00 -57.58 -41.12
CA GLU A 98 7.39 -57.36 -42.45
C GLU A 98 6.90 -55.89 -42.65
N PHE A 99 6.49 -55.53 -43.87
CA PHE A 99 5.87 -54.25 -44.32
C PHE A 99 6.73 -52.98 -44.52
N GLU A 100 7.26 -52.91 -45.75
CA GLU A 100 7.39 -51.72 -46.62
C GLU A 100 6.09 -50.89 -46.78
N SER A 101 6.05 -49.66 -47.31
CA SER A 101 7.09 -48.65 -47.66
C SER A 101 6.41 -47.29 -47.94
N TYR A 102 7.19 -46.18 -47.94
CA TYR A 102 7.37 -45.25 -49.07
C TYR A 102 8.02 -43.93 -48.60
N THR A 103 9.24 -43.65 -49.08
CA THR A 103 9.96 -42.39 -48.83
C THR A 103 10.68 -41.95 -50.10
N GLU A 104 10.12 -40.98 -50.84
CA GLU A 104 10.86 -40.27 -51.89
C GLU A 104 10.23 -38.90 -52.19
N ALA A 105 10.97 -37.81 -51.94
CA ALA A 105 10.71 -36.46 -52.47
C ALA A 105 11.90 -35.52 -52.18
N THR A 106 12.75 -35.28 -53.17
CA THR A 106 13.78 -34.23 -53.10
C THR A 106 13.25 -32.86 -53.55
N SER A 107 13.86 -31.79 -53.04
CA SER A 107 13.87 -30.43 -53.62
C SER A 107 12.53 -29.89 -54.21
N ALA A 108 11.73 -29.23 -53.38
CA ALA A 108 10.70 -28.29 -53.83
C ALA A 108 11.11 -26.84 -53.49
N ALA A 109 10.89 -25.90 -54.41
CA ALA A 109 11.30 -24.51 -54.24
C ALA A 109 10.45 -23.76 -53.18
N ILE A 110 10.98 -22.66 -52.65
CA ILE A 110 10.23 -21.69 -51.85
C ILE A 110 9.21 -21.00 -52.75
N VAL A 111 8.02 -21.60 -52.88
CA VAL A 111 6.85 -20.92 -53.43
C VAL A 111 6.33 -19.96 -52.36
N PRO A 112 6.22 -18.65 -52.60
CA PRO A 112 5.57 -17.75 -51.68
C PRO A 112 4.08 -18.11 -51.63
N GLY A 113 3.68 -18.82 -50.57
CA GLY A 113 2.30 -19.23 -50.35
C GLY A 113 1.40 -18.01 -50.37
N ARG A 114 0.34 -18.05 -51.20
CA ARG A 114 -0.58 -16.91 -51.38
C ARG A 114 -1.17 -16.48 -50.04
N ILE A 115 -0.67 -15.36 -49.51
CA ILE A 115 -1.35 -14.58 -48.48
C ILE A 115 -2.74 -14.26 -49.05
N ARG A 116 -3.80 -14.81 -48.43
CA ARG A 116 -5.17 -14.40 -48.77
C ARG A 116 -5.29 -12.91 -48.45
N PRO A 117 -5.86 -12.06 -49.32
CA PRO A 117 -5.95 -10.63 -49.05
C PRO A 117 -6.79 -10.39 -47.79
N VAL A 118 -6.11 -10.05 -46.69
CA VAL A 118 -6.73 -9.54 -45.47
C VAL A 118 -7.43 -8.24 -45.84
N LYS A 119 -8.72 -8.15 -45.54
CA LYS A 119 -9.55 -7.06 -46.04
C LYS A 119 -9.28 -5.79 -45.24
N ILE A 120 -8.90 -4.71 -45.93
CA ILE A 120 -9.35 -3.38 -45.50
C ILE A 120 -10.87 -3.42 -45.63
N LYS A 121 -11.56 -3.38 -44.49
CA LYS A 121 -12.97 -3.69 -44.37
C LYS A 121 -13.59 -2.67 -43.43
N ALA A 122 -14.75 -2.13 -43.76
CA ALA A 122 -15.67 -1.69 -42.71
C ALA A 122 -15.94 -2.88 -41.76
N SER A 123 -16.25 -2.59 -40.50
CA SER A 123 -16.33 -3.53 -39.38
C SER A 123 -16.99 -4.88 -39.72
N GLU A 124 -16.53 -5.95 -39.08
CA GLU A 124 -17.13 -7.27 -39.29
C GLU A 124 -18.60 -7.27 -38.81
N PRO A 125 -19.53 -8.00 -39.46
CA PRO A 125 -20.91 -8.06 -39.00
C PRO A 125 -21.00 -8.60 -37.56
N GLY A 126 -21.41 -7.75 -36.61
CA GLY A 126 -21.43 -8.09 -35.17
C GLY A 126 -20.11 -7.81 -34.43
N ASP A 127 -19.17 -7.08 -35.04
CA ASP A 127 -18.07 -6.40 -34.34
C ASP A 127 -18.63 -5.29 -33.43
N ASP A 128 -18.10 -5.21 -32.22
CA ASP A 128 -18.46 -4.22 -31.20
C ASP A 128 -17.14 -3.59 -30.73
N PRO A 129 -16.87 -2.31 -31.04
CA PRO A 129 -15.61 -1.65 -30.67
C PRO A 129 -15.27 -1.73 -29.18
N ARG A 130 -16.27 -1.92 -28.31
CA ARG A 130 -16.10 -2.07 -26.85
C ARG A 130 -15.57 -3.42 -26.40
N LYS A 131 -15.57 -4.42 -27.30
CA LYS A 131 -15.22 -5.83 -27.03
C LYS A 131 -14.07 -6.32 -27.94
N ARG A 132 -13.20 -5.41 -28.37
CA ARG A 132 -12.03 -5.69 -29.21
C ARG A 132 -10.80 -5.97 -28.35
N VAL A 133 -10.10 -7.07 -28.59
CA VAL A 133 -8.79 -7.32 -27.96
C VAL A 133 -7.69 -6.71 -28.83
N ASN A 134 -6.94 -5.77 -28.26
CA ASN A 134 -5.94 -4.98 -28.99
C ASN A 134 -4.75 -5.87 -29.47
N CYS A 135 -4.39 -5.76 -30.75
CA CYS A 135 -3.27 -6.46 -31.39
C CYS A 135 -1.99 -5.61 -31.48
N PHE A 136 -2.06 -4.32 -31.15
CA PHE A 136 -0.93 -3.42 -30.99
C PHE A 136 -1.21 -2.45 -29.82
N PRO A 137 -1.03 -2.86 -28.54
CA PRO A 137 -1.28 -2.01 -27.37
C PRO A 137 -0.17 -0.97 -27.09
N GLN A 138 0.95 -1.04 -27.81
CA GLN A 138 2.02 -0.04 -27.73
C GLN A 138 1.55 1.28 -28.37
N PRO A 139 1.88 2.45 -27.81
CA PRO A 139 1.56 3.75 -28.42
C PRO A 139 2.19 3.91 -29.82
N ILE A 140 1.44 4.43 -30.78
CA ILE A 140 1.93 4.76 -32.13
C ILE A 140 1.08 5.88 -32.77
N GLU A 141 1.71 7.02 -33.05
CA GLU A 141 1.03 8.19 -33.62
C GLU A 141 0.74 8.05 -35.13
N ASN A 142 1.61 7.35 -35.86
CA ASN A 142 1.47 7.21 -37.30
C ASN A 142 0.46 6.11 -37.66
N VAL A 143 -0.79 6.52 -37.86
CA VAL A 143 -1.92 5.65 -38.25
C VAL A 143 -1.64 4.83 -39.52
N THR A 144 -0.83 5.33 -40.47
CA THR A 144 -0.46 4.57 -41.68
C THR A 144 0.52 3.44 -41.35
N GLU A 145 1.45 3.67 -40.44
CA GLU A 145 2.38 2.65 -39.97
C GLU A 145 1.67 1.64 -39.06
N LEU A 146 0.75 2.07 -38.19
CA LEU A 146 -0.13 1.19 -37.43
C LEU A 146 -0.95 0.28 -38.37
N GLN A 147 -1.56 0.84 -39.43
CA GLN A 147 -2.27 0.06 -40.44
C GLN A 147 -1.35 -0.99 -41.09
N ARG A 148 -0.14 -0.58 -41.51
CA ARG A 148 0.85 -1.47 -42.12
C ARG A 148 1.25 -2.61 -41.17
N ILE A 149 1.57 -2.30 -39.92
CA ILE A 149 1.93 -3.29 -38.90
C ILE A 149 0.74 -4.23 -38.63
N CYS A 150 -0.46 -3.69 -38.45
CA CYS A 150 -1.65 -4.47 -38.14
C CYS A 150 -1.97 -5.52 -39.21
N ILE A 151 -1.97 -5.11 -40.48
CA ILE A 151 -2.18 -6.01 -41.63
C ILE A 151 -1.03 -7.03 -41.74
N THR A 152 0.22 -6.61 -41.48
CA THR A 152 1.39 -7.52 -41.48
C THR A 152 1.28 -8.60 -40.39
N ARG A 153 0.67 -8.28 -39.24
CA ARG A 153 0.39 -9.21 -38.14
C ARG A 153 -0.81 -10.14 -38.41
N GLY A 154 -1.55 -9.92 -39.50
CA GLY A 154 -2.79 -10.66 -39.80
C GLY A 154 -3.99 -10.24 -38.95
N CYS A 155 -3.90 -9.08 -38.30
CA CYS A 155 -4.95 -8.49 -37.47
C CYS A 155 -5.89 -7.60 -38.29
N ILE A 156 -7.02 -7.21 -37.69
CA ILE A 156 -8.02 -6.34 -38.33
C ILE A 156 -7.67 -4.90 -38.00
N PHE A 157 -7.58 -4.06 -39.05
CA PHE A 157 -7.40 -2.62 -38.92
C PHE A 157 -8.70 -1.88 -39.22
N ASP A 158 -9.15 -1.08 -38.26
CA ASP A 158 -10.27 -0.16 -38.38
C ASP A 158 -9.77 1.29 -38.37
N ALA A 159 -9.94 1.97 -39.50
CA ALA A 159 -9.54 3.35 -39.67
C ALA A 159 -10.39 4.31 -38.82
N GLU A 160 -11.64 3.99 -38.51
CA GLU A 160 -12.61 4.89 -37.88
C GLU A 160 -12.60 4.79 -36.34
N ALA A 161 -11.99 3.76 -35.75
CA ALA A 161 -12.00 3.55 -34.29
C ALA A 161 -11.38 4.68 -33.47
N HIS A 162 -10.49 5.51 -34.05
CA HIS A 162 -9.97 6.72 -33.42
C HIS A 162 -11.04 7.80 -33.14
N GLN A 163 -12.23 7.67 -33.74
CA GLN A 163 -13.39 8.54 -33.52
C GLN A 163 -14.34 7.96 -32.47
N SER A 164 -14.03 6.79 -31.90
CA SER A 164 -14.82 6.21 -30.82
C SER A 164 -14.57 6.96 -29.51
N ILE A 165 -15.65 7.27 -28.79
CA ILE A 165 -15.63 7.93 -27.47
C ILE A 165 -15.05 7.06 -26.34
N PHE A 166 -14.52 5.87 -26.68
CA PHE A 166 -14.11 4.83 -25.74
C PHE A 166 -12.64 4.40 -25.93
N SER A 167 -11.84 5.18 -26.66
CA SER A 167 -10.44 4.85 -27.04
C SER A 167 -10.26 3.46 -27.68
N ALA A 168 -11.25 2.98 -28.43
CA ALA A 168 -11.28 1.61 -28.97
C ALA A 168 -10.10 1.33 -29.93
N PRO A 169 -9.47 0.13 -29.86
CA PRO A 169 -8.26 -0.14 -30.62
C PRO A 169 -8.52 -0.16 -32.14
N GLN A 170 -7.73 0.64 -32.87
CA GLN A 170 -7.69 0.63 -34.34
C GLN A 170 -7.10 -0.67 -34.90
N CYS A 171 -6.26 -1.39 -34.12
CA CYS A 171 -5.73 -2.70 -34.50
C CYS A 171 -6.14 -3.76 -33.49
N TYR A 172 -6.89 -4.78 -33.92
CA TYR A 172 -7.45 -5.79 -33.02
C TYR A 172 -7.38 -7.20 -33.61
N PHE A 173 -7.38 -8.19 -32.72
CA PHE A 173 -7.37 -9.59 -33.11
C PHE A 173 -8.75 -10.02 -33.66
N PRO A 174 -8.78 -10.82 -34.75
CA PRO A 174 -9.98 -11.58 -35.13
C PRO A 174 -10.45 -12.46 -33.97
N ARG A 175 -11.77 -12.55 -33.72
CA ARG A 175 -12.33 -13.34 -32.59
C ARG A 175 -11.94 -14.82 -32.62
N ASN A 176 -11.70 -15.39 -33.81
CA ASN A 176 -11.21 -16.76 -33.99
C ASN A 176 -9.67 -16.90 -33.87
N THR A 177 -9.00 -15.93 -33.25
CA THR A 177 -7.60 -16.05 -32.81
C THR A 177 -7.57 -16.81 -31.48
N GLY A 178 -7.03 -18.02 -31.47
CA GLY A 178 -6.94 -18.80 -30.23
C GLY A 178 -6.28 -20.16 -30.37
N TYR A 179 -6.49 -20.96 -29.33
CA TYR A 179 -6.29 -22.42 -29.29
C TYR A 179 -7.59 -23.14 -29.62
N ALA A 180 -7.57 -24.46 -29.75
CA ALA A 180 -8.77 -25.28 -29.91
C ALA A 180 -8.68 -26.57 -29.10
N LEU A 181 -9.84 -27.16 -28.83
CA LEU A 181 -9.98 -28.44 -28.14
C LEU A 181 -9.31 -29.58 -28.92
N LEU A 182 -8.38 -30.30 -28.30
CA LEU A 182 -7.77 -31.51 -28.87
C LEU A 182 -8.39 -32.79 -28.31
N ASP A 183 -8.45 -32.90 -26.98
CA ASP A 183 -8.71 -34.14 -26.24
C ASP A 183 -9.16 -33.78 -24.81
N GLN A 184 -10.20 -34.43 -24.28
CA GLN A 184 -10.68 -34.26 -22.91
C GLN A 184 -10.31 -35.47 -22.06
N ARG A 185 -9.47 -35.26 -21.05
CA ARG A 185 -8.87 -36.32 -20.22
C ARG A 185 -9.49 -36.33 -18.84
N GLY A 186 -10.57 -37.09 -18.70
CA GLY A 186 -11.44 -37.03 -17.52
C GLY A 186 -12.34 -35.79 -17.55
N SER A 187 -12.94 -35.45 -16.42
CA SER A 187 -13.90 -34.33 -16.32
C SER A 187 -13.24 -32.95 -16.28
N ASN A 188 -12.04 -32.84 -15.71
CA ASN A 188 -11.46 -31.55 -15.30
C ASN A 188 -10.22 -31.12 -16.10
N THR A 189 -9.63 -32.00 -16.90
CA THR A 189 -8.36 -31.76 -17.61
C THR A 189 -8.55 -31.91 -19.12
N THR A 190 -8.02 -30.95 -19.87
CA THR A 190 -8.22 -30.81 -21.32
C THR A 190 -6.91 -30.47 -22.00
N MET A 191 -6.59 -31.17 -23.09
CA MET A 191 -5.53 -30.77 -24.00
C MET A 191 -6.09 -29.75 -25.00
N ILE A 192 -5.42 -28.61 -25.13
CA ILE A 192 -5.73 -27.60 -26.16
C ILE A 192 -4.51 -27.41 -27.05
N TYR A 193 -4.73 -27.20 -28.36
CA TYR A 193 -3.67 -27.07 -29.36
C TYR A 193 -3.80 -25.77 -30.14
N LYS A 194 -2.67 -25.24 -30.62
CA LYS A 194 -2.68 -24.02 -31.44
C LYS A 194 -3.22 -24.34 -32.82
N LYS A 195 -4.44 -23.86 -33.10
CA LYS A 195 -5.15 -24.04 -34.38
C LYS A 195 -5.12 -22.75 -35.22
N GLY A 196 -5.43 -22.89 -36.50
CA GLY A 196 -5.72 -21.78 -37.42
C GLY A 196 -4.50 -21.11 -38.04
N THR A 197 -4.76 -20.13 -38.90
CA THR A 197 -3.73 -19.39 -39.66
C THR A 197 -3.24 -18.12 -38.97
N TYR A 198 -3.93 -17.66 -37.92
CA TYR A 198 -3.57 -16.47 -37.16
C TYR A 198 -2.41 -16.80 -36.22
N ARG A 199 -1.28 -16.13 -36.47
CA ARG A 199 -0.03 -16.27 -35.72
C ARG A 199 0.01 -15.25 -34.58
N ASN A 200 0.53 -15.65 -33.44
CA ASN A 200 1.01 -14.71 -32.44
C ASN A 200 2.09 -13.78 -33.04
N PRO A 201 1.94 -12.44 -32.97
CA PRO A 201 2.89 -11.51 -33.56
C PRO A 201 4.10 -11.22 -32.65
N TYR A 202 4.16 -11.81 -31.45
CA TYR A 202 5.16 -11.58 -30.43
C TYR A 202 6.01 -12.81 -30.09
N GLY A 203 5.72 -13.97 -30.68
CA GLY A 203 6.52 -15.19 -30.51
C GLY A 203 5.96 -16.38 -31.27
N ALA A 204 6.67 -17.51 -31.24
CA ALA A 204 6.10 -18.78 -31.66
C ALA A 204 5.18 -19.31 -30.55
N ASP A 205 3.91 -19.53 -30.88
CA ASP A 205 2.96 -20.15 -29.94
C ASP A 205 3.39 -21.57 -29.55
N ILE A 206 3.26 -21.89 -28.27
CA ILE A 206 3.47 -23.24 -27.75
C ILE A 206 2.36 -24.15 -28.30
N ALA A 207 2.73 -25.17 -29.05
CA ALA A 207 1.79 -25.93 -29.89
C ALA A 207 0.68 -26.65 -29.12
N PHE A 208 0.95 -27.08 -27.87
CA PHE A 208 0.02 -27.81 -27.01
C PHE A 208 0.12 -27.29 -25.56
N LEU A 209 -1.02 -27.04 -24.94
CA LEU A 209 -1.13 -26.64 -23.52
C LEU A 209 -2.05 -27.60 -22.78
N HIS A 210 -1.80 -27.71 -21.47
CA HIS A 210 -2.74 -28.31 -20.54
C HIS A 210 -3.67 -27.21 -20.00
N PHE A 211 -4.97 -27.41 -20.09
CA PHE A 211 -5.98 -26.68 -19.32
C PHE A 211 -6.51 -27.63 -18.24
N SER A 212 -6.53 -27.22 -16.99
CA SER A 212 -7.06 -28.03 -15.88
C SER A 212 -7.63 -27.17 -14.76
N TYR A 213 -8.71 -27.64 -14.13
CA TYR A 213 -9.29 -26.95 -12.97
C TYR A 213 -9.53 -27.87 -11.76
N SER A 214 -9.39 -27.31 -10.57
CA SER A 214 -9.55 -27.99 -9.28
C SER A 214 -10.24 -27.07 -8.26
N TYR A 215 -10.61 -27.62 -7.10
CA TYR A 215 -11.22 -26.87 -6.00
C TYR A 215 -10.40 -27.07 -4.74
N ASN A 216 -10.21 -25.99 -3.98
CA ASN A 216 -9.61 -26.00 -2.66
C ASN A 216 -10.57 -25.34 -1.66
N GLY A 217 -11.45 -26.17 -1.08
CA GLY A 217 -12.66 -25.67 -0.43
C GLY A 217 -13.57 -25.00 -1.45
N ALA A 218 -13.98 -23.75 -1.16
CA ALA A 218 -14.77 -22.93 -2.07
C ALA A 218 -13.94 -22.24 -3.19
N THR A 219 -12.61 -22.17 -3.05
CA THR A 219 -11.74 -21.55 -4.07
C THR A 219 -11.62 -22.46 -5.29
N LEU A 220 -11.96 -21.93 -6.47
CA LEU A 220 -11.75 -22.58 -7.77
C LEU A 220 -10.38 -22.18 -8.32
N CYS A 221 -9.54 -23.16 -8.66
CA CYS A 221 -8.23 -22.95 -9.26
C CYS A 221 -8.25 -23.41 -10.74
N ILE A 222 -7.69 -22.62 -11.65
CA ILE A 222 -7.58 -22.93 -13.08
C ILE A 222 -6.14 -22.72 -13.52
N HIS A 223 -5.48 -23.80 -13.90
CA HIS A 223 -4.13 -23.79 -14.46
C HIS A 223 -4.16 -23.94 -15.99
N ILE A 224 -3.41 -23.09 -16.70
CA ILE A 224 -3.18 -23.17 -18.14
C ILE A 224 -1.70 -22.99 -18.44
N GLY A 225 -1.05 -24.02 -19.02
CA GLY A 225 0.38 -23.95 -19.30
C GLY A 225 1.06 -25.28 -19.61
N GLN A 226 2.33 -25.37 -19.22
CA GLN A 226 3.18 -26.57 -19.28
C GLN A 226 4.06 -26.66 -18.03
N SER A 227 4.27 -27.87 -17.51
CA SER A 227 5.03 -28.13 -16.28
C SER A 227 6.56 -27.92 -16.39
N SER A 228 7.06 -27.59 -17.57
CA SER A 228 8.47 -27.27 -17.83
C SER A 228 8.74 -25.76 -17.87
N ARG A 229 7.77 -24.93 -17.52
CA ARG A 229 7.87 -23.47 -17.48
C ARG A 229 8.06 -23.00 -16.04
N PHE A 230 8.59 -21.79 -15.89
CA PHE A 230 8.76 -21.17 -14.57
C PHE A 230 7.41 -20.95 -13.88
N GLU A 231 7.35 -21.29 -12.60
CA GLU A 231 6.26 -20.96 -11.70
C GLU A 231 6.83 -20.24 -10.46
N PRO A 232 6.19 -19.17 -9.94
CA PRO A 232 6.77 -18.38 -8.86
C PRO A 232 6.96 -19.22 -7.58
N PRO A 233 8.18 -19.32 -7.01
CA PRO A 233 8.46 -20.09 -5.80
C PRO A 233 7.97 -19.38 -4.52
N VAL A 234 6.67 -19.12 -4.44
CA VAL A 234 6.01 -18.41 -3.33
C VAL A 234 5.26 -19.41 -2.44
N HIS A 235 5.65 -19.51 -1.17
CA HIS A 235 5.06 -20.43 -0.20
C HIS A 235 3.72 -19.91 0.34
N PHE A 236 2.67 -20.02 -0.46
CA PHE A 236 1.28 -19.81 -0.01
C PHE A 236 0.82 -20.97 0.90
N PRO A 237 0.12 -20.71 2.02
CA PRO A 237 -0.49 -21.77 2.84
C PRO A 237 -1.59 -22.56 2.12
N ARG A 238 -2.25 -21.94 1.12
CA ARG A 238 -3.34 -22.52 0.32
C ARG A 238 -4.40 -23.20 1.21
N LEU A 239 -4.85 -22.55 2.29
CA LEU A 239 -5.87 -23.12 3.17
C LEU A 239 -7.22 -23.24 2.44
N SER A 240 -7.94 -24.33 2.71
CA SER A 240 -9.27 -24.59 2.14
C SER A 240 -10.27 -23.55 2.61
N SER A 241 -10.74 -22.69 1.71
CA SER A 241 -11.67 -21.62 2.03
C SER A 241 -13.12 -22.10 2.13
N VAL A 242 -13.98 -21.36 2.82
CA VAL A 242 -15.42 -21.65 2.95
C VAL A 242 -16.28 -20.55 2.33
N SER A 243 -17.44 -20.93 1.80
CA SER A 243 -18.44 -20.02 1.23
C SER A 243 -19.83 -20.66 1.28
N SER A 244 -20.88 -19.84 1.21
CA SER A 244 -22.26 -20.27 0.99
C SER A 244 -22.62 -20.42 -0.49
N ASP A 245 -21.69 -20.09 -1.41
CA ASP A 245 -21.86 -20.21 -2.86
C ASP A 245 -20.57 -20.72 -3.52
N SER A 246 -20.64 -21.11 -4.79
CA SER A 246 -19.51 -21.72 -5.49
C SER A 246 -19.56 -21.51 -7.00
N PHE A 247 -18.42 -21.71 -7.66
CA PHE A 247 -18.27 -21.60 -9.10
C PHE A 247 -18.25 -22.96 -9.79
N HIS A 248 -18.58 -22.97 -11.07
CA HIS A 248 -18.30 -24.09 -11.96
C HIS A 248 -17.72 -23.59 -13.28
N VAL A 249 -16.91 -24.45 -13.90
CA VAL A 249 -16.28 -24.20 -15.20
C VAL A 249 -17.13 -24.83 -16.30
N ILE A 250 -17.49 -24.03 -17.30
CA ILE A 250 -18.07 -24.49 -18.56
C ILE A 250 -17.00 -24.34 -19.64
N THR A 251 -16.82 -25.34 -20.50
CA THR A 251 -15.90 -25.26 -21.66
C THR A 251 -16.69 -25.35 -22.96
N ALA A 252 -16.26 -24.62 -23.99
CA ALA A 252 -16.91 -24.52 -25.28
C ALA A 252 -15.88 -24.47 -26.43
N ASN A 253 -16.28 -24.92 -27.62
CA ASN A 253 -15.44 -24.90 -28.82
C ASN A 253 -16.25 -24.56 -30.10
N ASP A 254 -17.39 -23.90 -29.94
CA ASP A 254 -18.44 -23.74 -30.96
C ASP A 254 -17.99 -22.85 -32.15
N SER A 255 -17.01 -21.99 -31.91
CA SER A 255 -16.38 -21.09 -32.88
C SER A 255 -15.13 -21.67 -33.54
N ASP A 256 -14.93 -22.98 -33.42
CA ASP A 256 -13.69 -23.72 -33.74
C ASP A 256 -12.47 -23.35 -32.85
N VAL A 257 -12.66 -22.45 -31.88
CA VAL A 257 -11.70 -21.97 -30.87
C VAL A 257 -12.16 -22.37 -29.46
N PHE A 258 -11.22 -22.84 -28.64
CA PHE A 258 -11.45 -23.18 -27.24
C PHE A 258 -11.69 -21.93 -26.41
N SER A 259 -12.76 -21.95 -25.62
CA SER A 259 -13.05 -20.98 -24.57
C SER A 259 -13.61 -21.69 -23.35
N PHE A 260 -13.50 -21.04 -22.20
CA PHE A 260 -14.16 -21.42 -20.96
C PHE A 260 -14.78 -20.21 -20.28
N SER A 261 -15.82 -20.46 -19.50
CA SER A 261 -16.45 -19.49 -18.61
C SER A 261 -16.56 -20.01 -17.19
N VAL A 262 -16.30 -19.16 -16.21
CA VAL A 262 -16.52 -19.41 -14.79
C VAL A 262 -17.89 -18.83 -14.42
N GLN A 263 -18.82 -19.68 -13.98
CA GLN A 263 -20.20 -19.28 -13.69
C GLN A 263 -20.58 -19.56 -12.23
N ARG A 264 -21.20 -18.57 -11.59
CA ARG A 264 -21.78 -18.64 -10.24
C ARG A 264 -22.95 -19.63 -10.19
N LEU A 265 -22.90 -20.60 -9.28
CA LEU A 265 -23.89 -21.68 -9.25
C LEU A 265 -25.26 -21.21 -8.76
N SER A 266 -25.31 -20.27 -7.83
CA SER A 266 -26.56 -19.69 -7.31
C SER A 266 -27.38 -18.93 -8.38
N THR A 267 -26.78 -17.92 -9.02
CA THR A 267 -27.48 -16.95 -9.90
C THR A 267 -27.29 -17.18 -11.40
N LYS A 268 -26.34 -18.05 -11.78
CA LYS A 268 -25.87 -18.27 -13.17
C LYS A 268 -25.15 -17.07 -13.81
N THR A 269 -24.76 -16.06 -13.01
CA THR A 269 -23.88 -14.97 -13.45
C THR A 269 -22.53 -15.52 -13.95
N SER A 270 -22.11 -15.11 -15.15
CA SER A 270 -20.80 -15.47 -15.71
C SER A 270 -19.73 -14.49 -15.21
N ILE A 271 -18.90 -14.95 -14.29
CA ILE A 271 -17.86 -14.18 -13.59
C ILE A 271 -16.66 -13.89 -14.49
N TRP A 272 -16.39 -14.82 -15.39
CA TRP A 272 -15.28 -14.78 -16.32
C TRP A 272 -15.74 -15.49 -17.59
N ASP A 273 -15.60 -14.89 -18.77
CA ASP A 273 -15.91 -15.55 -20.03
C ASP A 273 -14.89 -15.22 -21.11
N THR A 274 -14.13 -16.21 -21.52
CA THR A 274 -13.07 -16.10 -22.53
C THR A 274 -13.57 -16.19 -23.97
N SER A 275 -14.89 -16.27 -24.22
CA SER A 275 -15.50 -16.29 -25.56
C SER A 275 -15.17 -15.07 -26.44
N ILE A 276 -14.71 -13.98 -25.82
CA ILE A 276 -14.14 -12.79 -26.49
C ILE A 276 -12.91 -13.12 -27.37
N GLY A 277 -12.20 -14.21 -27.08
CA GLY A 277 -11.12 -14.77 -27.88
C GLY A 277 -9.76 -14.09 -27.68
N ALA A 278 -8.89 -14.21 -28.69
CA ALA A 278 -7.51 -13.70 -28.69
C ALA A 278 -6.59 -14.27 -27.60
N PHE A 279 -6.85 -15.52 -27.17
CA PHE A 279 -5.96 -16.29 -26.30
C PHE A 279 -4.67 -16.70 -27.04
N LEU A 280 -3.52 -16.26 -26.55
CA LEU A 280 -2.20 -16.46 -27.16
C LEU A 280 -1.20 -16.90 -26.09
N PHE A 281 -0.26 -17.78 -26.44
CA PHE A 281 0.67 -18.37 -25.47
C PHE A 281 1.99 -18.76 -26.16
N ALA A 282 2.92 -17.82 -26.23
CA ALA A 282 4.31 -18.04 -26.61
C ALA A 282 5.21 -17.95 -25.38
N ASP A 283 6.47 -18.36 -25.52
CA ASP A 283 7.46 -18.41 -24.44
C ASP A 283 7.57 -17.09 -23.66
N ASN A 284 7.72 -15.97 -24.39
CA ASN A 284 7.86 -14.62 -23.84
C ASN A 284 6.64 -13.71 -24.13
N TYR A 285 5.46 -14.28 -24.39
CA TYR A 285 4.21 -13.53 -24.54
C TYR A 285 2.97 -14.42 -24.37
N ILE A 286 2.25 -14.21 -23.26
CA ILE A 286 0.98 -14.85 -22.96
C ILE A 286 -0.09 -13.76 -22.85
N GLN A 287 -1.25 -13.97 -23.49
CA GLN A 287 -2.42 -13.10 -23.38
C GLN A 287 -3.68 -13.93 -23.21
N ILE A 288 -4.53 -13.53 -22.26
CA ILE A 288 -5.90 -14.05 -22.10
C ILE A 288 -6.87 -12.88 -21.87
N ALA A 289 -8.05 -12.95 -22.49
CA ALA A 289 -9.07 -11.91 -22.42
C ALA A 289 -10.38 -12.51 -21.90
N THR A 290 -11.17 -11.70 -21.20
CA THR A 290 -12.38 -12.13 -20.48
C THR A 290 -13.44 -11.05 -20.46
N LEU A 291 -14.71 -11.41 -20.68
CA LEU A 291 -15.85 -10.56 -20.34
C LEU A 291 -16.12 -10.63 -18.83
N LEU A 292 -16.52 -9.50 -18.26
CA LEU A 292 -16.82 -9.35 -16.83
C LEU A 292 -18.32 -9.22 -16.59
N PRO A 293 -18.87 -9.63 -15.43
CA PRO A 293 -20.28 -9.52 -15.11
C PRO A 293 -20.71 -8.09 -14.70
N THR A 294 -19.76 -7.17 -14.55
CA THR A 294 -19.93 -5.86 -13.91
C THR A 294 -18.87 -4.87 -14.40
N ASP A 295 -19.13 -3.58 -14.22
CA ASP A 295 -18.15 -2.49 -14.33
C ASP A 295 -17.53 -2.10 -12.98
N ARG A 296 -18.02 -2.67 -11.87
CA ARG A 296 -17.59 -2.37 -10.49
C ARG A 296 -16.37 -3.21 -10.11
N ILE A 297 -15.22 -2.85 -10.67
CA ILE A 297 -13.94 -3.53 -10.47
C ILE A 297 -13.02 -2.71 -9.55
N TYR A 298 -12.37 -3.39 -8.61
CA TYR A 298 -11.55 -2.79 -7.55
C TYR A 298 -10.20 -3.52 -7.43
N GLY A 299 -9.11 -2.78 -7.20
CA GLY A 299 -7.77 -3.35 -7.01
C GLY A 299 -7.04 -3.68 -8.31
N PHE A 300 -6.24 -4.75 -8.25
CA PHE A 300 -4.89 -4.89 -8.83
C PHE A 300 -3.94 -3.72 -8.50
N GLY A 301 -2.63 -3.96 -8.47
CA GLY A 301 -1.65 -2.97 -7.99
C GLY A 301 -0.19 -3.33 -8.26
N GLU A 302 0.79 -2.53 -7.84
CA GLU A 302 0.66 -1.23 -7.15
C GLU A 302 0.71 -0.05 -8.14
N HIS A 303 -0.23 0.90 -7.98
CA HIS A 303 -0.47 2.01 -8.91
C HIS A 303 -0.93 3.28 -8.19
N ALA A 304 -0.74 4.43 -8.82
CA ALA A 304 -1.27 5.71 -8.35
C ALA A 304 -2.73 5.91 -8.80
N HIS A 305 -3.63 5.03 -8.38
CA HIS A 305 -5.04 5.04 -8.80
C HIS A 305 -5.74 6.36 -8.43
N SER A 306 -6.43 6.95 -9.43
CA SER A 306 -7.12 8.23 -9.28
C SER A 306 -8.55 8.10 -8.74
N SER A 307 -9.08 6.88 -8.72
CA SER A 307 -10.34 6.47 -8.11
C SER A 307 -10.23 5.04 -7.59
N LEU A 308 -10.98 4.69 -6.55
CA LEU A 308 -10.92 3.34 -5.95
C LEU A 308 -11.59 2.26 -6.85
N LYS A 309 -12.66 2.66 -7.54
CA LYS A 309 -13.27 1.87 -8.60
C LYS A 309 -12.60 2.21 -9.94
N HIS A 310 -12.33 1.20 -10.75
CA HIS A 310 -11.75 1.40 -12.08
C HIS A 310 -12.76 2.01 -13.07
N ASP A 311 -12.32 3.00 -13.84
CA ASP A 311 -13.05 3.43 -15.03
C ASP A 311 -12.88 2.40 -16.16
N LEU A 312 -13.95 1.66 -16.44
CA LEU A 312 -14.02 0.72 -17.57
C LEU A 312 -14.62 1.37 -18.84
N SER A 313 -14.96 2.66 -18.84
CA SER A 313 -15.55 3.33 -20.02
C SER A 313 -14.59 3.44 -21.22
N GLN A 314 -13.28 3.39 -20.96
CA GLN A 314 -12.21 3.54 -21.95
C GLN A 314 -11.21 2.39 -21.86
N TYR A 315 -10.41 2.19 -22.91
CA TYR A 315 -9.30 1.23 -22.88
C TYR A 315 -8.12 1.81 -22.08
N THR A 316 -7.92 1.31 -20.86
CA THR A 316 -6.84 1.72 -19.94
C THR A 316 -5.92 0.54 -19.68
N THR A 317 -4.59 0.73 -19.68
CA THR A 317 -3.62 -0.37 -19.44
C THR A 317 -2.67 -0.05 -18.31
N TRP A 318 -2.57 -0.95 -17.34
CA TRP A 318 -1.77 -0.84 -16.14
C TRP A 318 -0.62 -1.85 -16.20
N GLY A 319 0.63 -1.39 -16.17
CA GLY A 319 1.81 -2.26 -16.10
C GLY A 319 2.07 -2.73 -14.67
N MET A 320 2.48 -3.97 -14.46
CA MET A 320 2.89 -4.51 -13.17
C MET A 320 4.33 -5.08 -13.24
N LEU A 321 5.25 -4.32 -12.64
CA LEU A 321 6.66 -4.65 -12.44
C LEU A 321 7.19 -3.79 -11.27
N ALA A 322 7.73 -4.39 -10.21
CA ALA A 322 8.27 -3.67 -9.07
C ALA A 322 9.33 -2.64 -9.52
N ARG A 323 9.13 -1.34 -9.26
CA ARG A 323 10.07 -0.28 -9.67
C ARG A 323 10.06 0.90 -8.69
N ASN A 324 11.25 1.47 -8.47
CA ASN A 324 11.43 2.72 -7.74
C ASN A 324 10.90 3.91 -8.56
N GLU A 325 9.58 4.06 -8.57
CA GLU A 325 8.85 5.17 -9.15
C GLU A 325 7.98 5.81 -8.07
N ALA A 326 7.84 7.13 -8.08
CA ALA A 326 6.97 7.85 -7.17
C ALA A 326 5.50 7.78 -7.64
N PRO A 327 4.51 7.50 -6.77
CA PRO A 327 3.09 7.65 -7.10
C PRO A 327 2.74 9.05 -7.63
N ASP A 328 2.52 9.14 -8.95
CA ASP A 328 2.10 10.34 -9.67
C ASP A 328 0.60 10.25 -10.02
N TYR A 329 -0.24 10.70 -9.08
CA TYR A 329 -1.71 10.70 -9.21
C TYR A 329 -2.26 11.72 -10.23
N MET A 330 -1.41 12.45 -10.98
CA MET A 330 -1.83 13.56 -11.86
C MET A 330 -1.41 13.38 -13.32
N GLU A 331 -0.10 13.24 -13.60
CA GLU A 331 0.40 13.19 -14.98
C GLU A 331 0.64 11.77 -15.46
N LYS A 332 1.07 10.85 -14.58
CA LYS A 332 1.57 9.50 -14.96
C LYS A 332 1.01 8.36 -14.10
N PRO A 333 -0.30 8.32 -13.76
CA PRO A 333 -0.84 7.33 -12.83
C PRO A 333 -0.71 5.87 -13.29
N LEU A 334 -0.60 5.65 -14.61
CA LEU A 334 -0.52 4.31 -15.24
C LEU A 334 0.83 3.60 -15.05
N LYS A 335 1.83 4.25 -14.42
CA LYS A 335 3.13 3.66 -14.14
C LYS A 335 3.07 2.66 -12.98
N ASN A 336 3.82 1.58 -13.13
CA ASN A 336 4.08 0.59 -12.09
C ASN A 336 4.91 1.18 -10.93
N LEU A 337 4.48 0.93 -9.70
CA LEU A 337 5.14 1.36 -8.47
C LEU A 337 5.92 0.19 -7.81
N TYR A 338 6.03 0.17 -6.48
CA TYR A 338 6.96 -0.69 -5.76
C TYR A 338 6.54 -2.16 -5.74
N GLY A 339 5.26 -2.43 -5.52
CA GLY A 339 4.68 -3.77 -5.46
C GLY A 339 3.96 -4.25 -6.72
N VAL A 340 3.67 -5.55 -6.76
CA VAL A 340 2.92 -6.22 -7.83
C VAL A 340 1.87 -7.15 -7.26
N HIS A 341 0.59 -6.76 -7.41
CA HIS A 341 -0.58 -7.44 -6.86
C HIS A 341 -1.61 -7.74 -7.96
N PRO A 342 -1.48 -8.86 -8.69
CA PRO A 342 -2.43 -9.27 -9.74
C PRO A 342 -3.70 -9.91 -9.15
N PHE A 343 -4.37 -9.21 -8.22
CA PHE A 343 -5.63 -9.59 -7.59
C PHE A 343 -6.65 -8.45 -7.67
N TYR A 344 -7.87 -8.73 -8.16
CA TYR A 344 -8.97 -7.77 -8.18
C TYR A 344 -10.27 -8.37 -7.60
N MET A 345 -11.16 -7.48 -7.16
CA MET A 345 -12.53 -7.81 -6.76
C MET A 345 -13.54 -7.23 -7.76
N GLY A 346 -14.60 -7.97 -8.05
CA GLY A 346 -15.77 -7.47 -8.78
C GLY A 346 -17.04 -7.54 -7.91
N LEU A 347 -17.80 -6.44 -7.88
CA LEU A 347 -19.13 -6.38 -7.24
C LEU A 347 -20.22 -6.55 -8.31
N GLU A 348 -20.97 -7.65 -8.24
CA GLU A 348 -21.99 -8.04 -9.21
C GLU A 348 -23.27 -7.19 -9.10
N HIS A 349 -24.16 -7.30 -10.08
CA HIS A 349 -25.38 -6.50 -10.15
C HIS A 349 -26.43 -6.84 -9.07
N ASP A 350 -26.32 -8.03 -8.48
CA ASP A 350 -27.09 -8.56 -7.35
C ASP A 350 -26.39 -8.33 -5.99
N SER A 351 -25.35 -7.48 -5.97
CA SER A 351 -24.54 -7.14 -4.80
C SER A 351 -23.77 -8.30 -4.16
N MET A 352 -23.70 -9.45 -4.84
CA MET A 352 -22.70 -10.47 -4.55
C MET A 352 -21.31 -10.01 -5.03
N ALA A 353 -20.25 -10.53 -4.41
CA ALA A 353 -18.87 -10.22 -4.77
C ALA A 353 -18.08 -11.49 -5.14
N HIS A 354 -17.10 -11.31 -6.02
CA HIS A 354 -16.08 -12.31 -6.33
C HIS A 354 -14.69 -11.68 -6.36
N GLY A 355 -13.66 -12.50 -6.16
CA GLY A 355 -12.27 -12.10 -6.36
C GLY A 355 -11.56 -13.00 -7.35
N VAL A 356 -10.58 -12.47 -8.07
CA VAL A 356 -9.73 -13.23 -8.99
C VAL A 356 -8.26 -12.86 -8.78
N PHE A 357 -7.41 -13.86 -8.55
CA PHE A 357 -5.96 -13.75 -8.41
C PHE A 357 -5.24 -14.52 -9.52
N ILE A 358 -4.27 -13.92 -10.19
CA ILE A 358 -3.45 -14.57 -11.22
C ILE A 358 -2.01 -14.70 -10.71
N LEU A 359 -1.57 -15.92 -10.39
CA LEU A 359 -0.21 -16.17 -9.92
C LEU A 359 0.79 -16.14 -11.09
N ASN A 360 1.48 -15.01 -11.24
CA ASN A 360 2.64 -14.85 -12.11
C ASN A 360 3.55 -13.73 -11.57
N SER A 361 4.87 -13.86 -11.74
CA SER A 361 5.86 -12.88 -11.25
C SER A 361 6.74 -12.26 -12.35
N ASN A 362 6.50 -12.59 -13.63
CA ASN A 362 7.13 -11.87 -14.74
C ASN A 362 6.56 -10.44 -14.85
N ALA A 363 7.17 -9.59 -15.69
CA ALA A 363 6.57 -8.31 -16.03
C ALA A 363 5.23 -8.53 -16.75
N GLN A 364 4.16 -8.00 -16.17
CA GLN A 364 2.79 -8.27 -16.62
C GLN A 364 2.02 -6.96 -16.79
N GLU A 365 0.81 -7.02 -17.33
CA GLU A 365 -0.07 -5.87 -17.50
C GLU A 365 -1.54 -6.30 -17.61
N ILE A 366 -2.45 -5.41 -17.19
CA ILE A 366 -3.89 -5.55 -17.35
C ILE A 366 -4.41 -4.38 -18.20
N THR A 367 -5.09 -4.69 -19.31
CA THR A 367 -5.95 -3.73 -20.01
C THR A 367 -7.41 -3.94 -19.59
N THR A 368 -8.08 -2.88 -19.13
CA THR A 368 -9.53 -2.84 -18.93
C THR A 368 -10.24 -2.19 -20.13
N GLY A 369 -11.57 -2.31 -20.22
CA GLY A 369 -12.38 -1.51 -21.14
C GLY A 369 -13.85 -1.90 -21.25
N PRO A 370 -14.66 -1.22 -22.09
CA PRO A 370 -16.12 -1.08 -21.94
C PRO A 370 -17.00 -2.26 -22.38
N GLY A 371 -16.44 -3.47 -22.45
CA GLY A 371 -17.17 -4.70 -22.75
C GLY A 371 -18.36 -5.02 -21.82
N PRO A 372 -18.29 -4.78 -20.49
CA PRO A 372 -17.05 -4.63 -19.69
C PRO A 372 -16.15 -5.86 -19.89
N HIS A 373 -14.83 -5.65 -19.92
CA HIS A 373 -13.85 -6.72 -20.16
C HIS A 373 -12.47 -6.40 -19.57
N LEU A 374 -11.67 -7.45 -19.41
CA LEU A 374 -10.27 -7.40 -19.00
C LEU A 374 -9.41 -8.22 -19.97
N VAL A 375 -8.19 -7.76 -20.23
CA VAL A 375 -7.16 -8.47 -21.00
C VAL A 375 -5.89 -8.51 -20.16
N TYR A 376 -5.53 -9.68 -19.68
CA TYR A 376 -4.29 -9.93 -18.96
C TYR A 376 -3.19 -10.31 -19.95
N ARG A 377 -2.00 -9.72 -19.81
CA ARG A 377 -0.79 -10.10 -20.55
C ARG A 377 0.39 -10.28 -19.60
N THR A 378 1.26 -11.24 -19.90
CA THR A 378 2.54 -11.43 -19.22
C THR A 378 3.60 -11.92 -20.20
N ILE A 379 4.86 -11.64 -19.91
CA ILE A 379 6.00 -12.05 -20.75
C ILE A 379 6.67 -13.35 -20.30
N GLY A 380 6.06 -14.13 -19.40
CA GLY A 380 6.62 -15.43 -19.02
C GLY A 380 5.75 -16.26 -18.08
N GLY A 381 6.27 -17.42 -17.65
CA GLY A 381 5.63 -18.35 -16.72
C GLY A 381 4.39 -19.07 -17.28
N ASN A 382 3.48 -19.50 -16.40
CA ASN A 382 2.17 -20.11 -16.69
C ASN A 382 1.01 -19.16 -16.29
N LEU A 383 -0.23 -19.56 -16.57
CA LEU A 383 -1.44 -18.93 -16.01
C LEU A 383 -2.00 -19.83 -14.89
N ASP A 384 -1.87 -19.41 -13.63
CA ASP A 384 -2.47 -20.10 -12.47
C ASP A 384 -3.48 -19.17 -11.79
N ILE A 385 -4.76 -19.32 -12.13
CA ILE A 385 -5.84 -18.36 -11.86
C ILE A 385 -6.78 -18.89 -10.77
N HIS A 386 -7.01 -18.10 -9.74
CA HIS A 386 -7.77 -18.47 -8.54
C HIS A 386 -9.01 -17.59 -8.40
N PHE A 387 -10.17 -18.20 -8.18
CA PHE A 387 -11.47 -17.53 -8.10
C PHE A 387 -12.10 -17.74 -6.70
N PHE A 388 -12.48 -16.64 -6.06
CA PHE A 388 -13.01 -16.61 -4.69
C PHE A 388 -14.50 -16.18 -4.71
N PRO A 389 -15.46 -17.03 -4.26
CA PRO A 389 -16.89 -16.83 -4.52
C PRO A 389 -17.66 -15.91 -3.56
N GLY A 390 -17.03 -15.36 -2.52
CA GLY A 390 -17.68 -14.44 -1.57
C GLY A 390 -18.68 -15.17 -0.65
N PRO A 391 -19.95 -14.73 -0.52
CA PRO A 391 -20.64 -13.79 -1.41
C PRO A 391 -20.50 -12.31 -1.04
N LYS A 392 -20.01 -11.95 0.16
CA LYS A 392 -19.76 -10.55 0.53
C LYS A 392 -18.34 -10.09 0.13
N PRO A 393 -18.09 -8.79 -0.09
CA PRO A 393 -16.74 -8.24 -0.31
C PRO A 393 -15.71 -8.70 0.72
N GLU A 394 -16.04 -8.63 2.02
CA GLU A 394 -15.14 -9.08 3.09
C GLU A 394 -14.84 -10.58 3.02
N HIS A 395 -15.84 -11.41 2.66
CA HIS A 395 -15.64 -12.86 2.51
C HIS A 395 -14.69 -13.18 1.34
N VAL A 396 -14.70 -12.38 0.27
CA VAL A 396 -13.75 -12.52 -0.84
C VAL A 396 -12.32 -12.26 -0.35
N VAL A 397 -12.10 -11.23 0.47
CA VAL A 397 -10.78 -10.93 1.05
C VAL A 397 -10.34 -12.03 2.02
N GLN A 398 -11.25 -12.53 2.87
CA GLN A 398 -11.00 -13.68 3.75
C GLN A 398 -10.61 -14.94 2.96
N GLN A 399 -11.29 -15.24 1.85
CA GLN A 399 -10.97 -16.39 1.00
C GLN A 399 -9.63 -16.25 0.26
N TYR A 400 -9.31 -15.03 -0.19
CA TYR A 400 -7.99 -14.71 -0.76
C TYR A 400 -6.88 -14.84 0.28
N GLN A 401 -7.07 -14.31 1.49
CA GLN A 401 -6.11 -14.40 2.59
C GLN A 401 -5.99 -15.81 3.18
N ALA A 402 -7.04 -16.63 3.20
CA ALA A 402 -6.90 -18.06 3.51
C ALA A 402 -5.97 -18.77 2.50
N PHE A 403 -6.02 -18.35 1.23
CA PHE A 403 -5.16 -18.88 0.18
C PHE A 403 -3.72 -18.37 0.27
N ILE A 404 -3.49 -17.05 0.27
CA ILE A 404 -2.13 -16.47 0.30
C ILE A 404 -1.48 -16.47 1.69
N GLY A 405 -2.28 -16.64 2.75
CA GLY A 405 -1.96 -16.57 4.17
C GLY A 405 -2.39 -15.23 4.79
N THR A 406 -2.94 -15.28 6.01
CA THR A 406 -3.47 -14.11 6.74
C THR A 406 -2.36 -13.15 7.18
N PRO A 407 -2.66 -11.84 7.36
CA PRO A 407 -1.66 -10.87 7.79
C PRO A 407 -0.99 -11.20 9.14
N LEU A 408 0.21 -10.66 9.35
CA LEU A 408 0.85 -10.69 10.67
C LEU A 408 0.04 -9.86 11.67
N LEU A 409 0.06 -10.26 12.94
CA LEU A 409 -0.48 -9.44 14.03
C LEU A 409 0.60 -8.42 14.49
N PRO A 410 0.47 -7.11 14.17
CA PRO A 410 1.43 -6.10 14.60
C PRO A 410 1.51 -6.00 16.14
N SER A 411 2.66 -5.59 16.67
CA SER A 411 2.84 -5.33 18.09
C SER A 411 2.00 -4.14 18.55
N TYR A 412 1.44 -4.16 19.76
CA TYR A 412 0.50 -3.12 20.23
C TYR A 412 1.10 -1.69 20.21
N TYR A 413 2.40 -1.57 20.47
CA TYR A 413 3.14 -0.30 20.38
C TYR A 413 3.26 0.22 18.94
N SER A 414 3.36 -0.67 17.93
CA SER A 414 3.54 -0.28 16.52
C SER A 414 2.29 0.39 15.94
N LEU A 415 1.11 0.05 16.48
CA LEU A 415 -0.17 0.71 16.20
C LEU A 415 -0.33 2.07 16.90
N GLY A 416 0.68 2.54 17.63
CA GLY A 416 0.80 3.90 18.11
C GLY A 416 1.10 4.92 16.99
N PHE A 417 1.42 6.15 17.37
CA PHE A 417 2.01 7.11 16.42
C PHE A 417 3.51 6.87 16.34
N GLN A 418 4.09 7.18 15.19
CA GLN A 418 5.51 7.00 14.89
C GLN A 418 6.09 8.32 14.37
N ILE A 419 7.28 8.69 14.81
CA ILE A 419 7.94 9.93 14.38
C ILE A 419 9.19 9.64 13.55
N SER A 420 9.43 10.42 12.50
CA SER A 420 10.66 10.34 11.71
C SER A 420 11.16 11.73 11.31
N ARG A 421 12.48 11.88 11.28
CA ARG A 421 13.16 13.05 10.70
C ARG A 421 14.16 12.56 9.67
N SER A 422 14.31 13.34 8.61
CA SER A 422 15.44 13.24 7.68
C SER A 422 16.38 14.42 7.97
N GLY A 423 17.66 14.11 8.16
CA GLY A 423 18.67 15.05 8.63
C GLY A 423 18.88 15.07 10.16
N TYR A 424 18.56 13.99 10.89
CA TYR A 424 19.02 13.85 12.28
C TYR A 424 20.57 13.95 12.30
N GLY A 425 21.15 14.99 12.91
CA GLY A 425 22.59 15.24 12.82
C GLY A 425 23.45 14.42 13.79
N SER A 426 22.84 13.85 14.83
CA SER A 426 23.50 12.97 15.80
C SER A 426 22.48 12.21 16.64
N ALA A 427 22.96 11.18 17.37
CA ALA A 427 22.16 10.49 18.37
C ALA A 427 21.66 11.42 19.51
N SER A 428 22.42 12.48 19.84
CA SER A 428 22.00 13.48 20.84
C SER A 428 20.94 14.46 20.30
N GLU A 429 20.97 14.78 19.00
CA GLU A 429 19.87 15.53 18.36
C GLU A 429 18.58 14.70 18.32
N LEU A 430 18.68 13.39 18.08
CA LEU A 430 17.55 12.46 18.15
C LEU A 430 16.88 12.49 19.54
N GLU A 431 17.65 12.30 20.63
CA GLU A 431 17.14 12.36 22.00
C GLU A 431 16.50 13.72 22.33
N THR A 432 17.08 14.81 21.81
CA THR A 432 16.52 16.17 21.92
C THR A 432 15.18 16.33 21.19
N VAL A 433 15.05 15.78 19.98
CA VAL A 433 13.80 15.82 19.20
C VAL A 433 12.70 15.02 19.90
N VAL A 434 12.98 13.80 20.36
CA VAL A 434 12.04 12.96 21.12
C VAL A 434 11.51 13.71 22.34
N ASN A 435 12.40 14.29 23.15
CA ASN A 435 12.04 15.05 24.34
C ASN A 435 11.15 16.27 24.02
N ASN A 436 11.41 16.96 22.91
CA ASN A 436 10.60 18.10 22.46
C ASN A 436 9.19 17.69 22.00
N VAL A 437 9.06 16.63 21.19
CA VAL A 437 7.75 16.11 20.76
C VAL A 437 6.93 15.62 21.96
N SER A 438 7.56 14.90 22.88
CA SER A 438 6.92 14.42 24.11
C SER A 438 6.51 15.59 25.02
N SER A 439 7.33 16.64 25.12
CA SER A 439 7.02 17.86 25.90
C SER A 439 5.87 18.69 25.29
N ALA A 440 5.64 18.64 23.98
CA ALA A 440 4.42 19.18 23.37
C ALA A 440 3.16 18.39 23.78
N GLY A 441 3.33 17.18 24.31
CA GLY A 441 2.28 16.25 24.69
C GLY A 441 1.63 15.56 23.48
N ILE A 442 2.40 15.34 22.42
CA ILE A 442 2.04 14.48 21.28
C ILE A 442 2.38 13.05 21.68
N LEU A 443 1.46 12.10 21.45
CA LEU A 443 1.66 10.70 21.86
C LEU A 443 2.21 9.88 20.69
N PHE A 444 3.40 9.31 20.88
CA PHE A 444 4.06 8.37 19.97
C PHE A 444 4.74 7.26 20.78
N ASP A 445 4.94 6.08 20.19
CA ASP A 445 5.69 4.97 20.80
C ASP A 445 6.94 4.59 19.97
N VAL A 446 6.96 4.89 18.67
CA VAL A 446 8.02 4.45 17.74
C VAL A 446 8.80 5.63 17.16
N ILE A 447 10.10 5.44 17.03
CA ILE A 447 11.05 6.38 16.45
C ILE A 447 11.68 5.72 15.22
N ASN A 448 11.37 6.25 14.04
CA ASN A 448 11.84 5.76 12.75
C ASN A 448 13.07 6.57 12.31
N ILE A 449 14.25 5.96 12.37
CA ILE A 449 15.53 6.59 12.00
C ILE A 449 15.86 6.23 10.54
N ASN A 450 15.98 7.27 9.72
CA ASN A 450 16.36 7.16 8.31
C ASN A 450 17.89 6.91 8.18
N MET A 451 18.39 6.85 6.96
CA MET A 451 19.78 6.57 6.58
C MET A 451 20.84 7.51 7.19
N ASP A 452 20.43 8.60 7.85
CA ASP A 452 21.29 9.58 8.55
C ASP A 452 22.32 8.96 9.50
N TYR A 453 22.02 7.78 10.07
CA TYR A 453 22.93 7.08 10.99
C TYR A 453 24.11 6.38 10.30
N MET A 454 24.01 6.09 9.00
CA MET A 454 24.99 5.28 8.27
C MET A 454 26.21 6.10 7.86
N ASN A 455 27.40 5.52 8.01
CA ASN A 455 28.61 6.14 7.50
C ASN A 455 28.65 6.06 5.96
N GLU A 456 28.61 7.20 5.29
CA GLU A 456 28.55 7.31 3.82
C GLU A 456 27.40 6.46 3.22
N SER A 457 26.23 6.46 3.88
CA SER A 457 25.02 5.73 3.47
C SER A 457 25.18 4.20 3.37
N ARG A 458 26.22 3.60 3.97
CA ARG A 458 26.45 2.14 3.93
C ARG A 458 25.69 1.41 5.04
N ASP A 459 24.86 0.44 4.68
CA ASP A 459 24.17 -0.44 5.64
C ASP A 459 25.17 -1.11 6.62
N PHE A 460 24.72 -1.32 7.87
CA PHE A 460 25.48 -1.92 8.97
C PHE A 460 26.72 -1.10 9.41
N THR A 461 26.67 0.23 9.29
CA THR A 461 27.70 1.16 9.79
C THR A 461 27.10 2.29 10.65
N LEU A 462 27.94 2.98 11.43
CA LEU A 462 27.59 4.18 12.18
C LEU A 462 28.49 5.35 11.73
N ALA A 463 27.89 6.48 11.39
CA ALA A 463 28.61 7.74 11.17
C ALA A 463 29.13 8.35 12.49
N GLU A 464 30.07 9.30 12.41
CA GLU A 464 30.77 9.86 13.58
C GLU A 464 29.81 10.35 14.70
N GLY A 465 28.80 11.15 14.34
CA GLY A 465 27.79 11.68 15.25
C GLY A 465 26.78 10.65 15.81
N TRP A 466 26.88 9.39 15.41
CA TRP A 466 25.98 8.29 15.79
C TRP A 466 26.68 7.20 16.61
N THR A 467 27.95 7.40 16.95
CA THR A 467 28.73 6.48 17.81
C THR A 467 28.15 6.28 19.21
N GLU A 468 27.31 7.20 19.70
CA GLU A 468 26.60 7.08 20.99
C GLU A 468 25.20 6.43 20.89
N LEU A 469 24.79 5.94 19.71
CA LEU A 469 23.43 5.40 19.50
C LEU A 469 23.06 4.28 20.48
N GLU A 470 23.99 3.39 20.85
CA GLU A 470 23.76 2.33 21.84
C GLU A 470 23.20 2.89 23.17
N ASN A 471 23.80 3.95 23.70
CA ASN A 471 23.41 4.59 24.95
C ASN A 471 22.06 5.31 24.82
N VAL A 472 21.85 6.02 23.70
CA VAL A 472 20.60 6.76 23.43
C VAL A 472 19.43 5.80 23.27
N SER A 473 19.59 4.72 22.50
CA SER A 473 18.58 3.66 22.38
C SER A 473 18.26 3.03 23.74
N GLN A 474 19.28 2.67 24.54
CA GLN A 474 19.07 2.17 25.90
C GLN A 474 18.35 3.17 26.81
N ASN A 475 18.51 4.49 26.64
CA ASN A 475 17.74 5.49 27.39
C ASN A 475 16.28 5.53 26.93
N LEU A 476 16.04 5.67 25.63
CA LEU A 476 14.71 5.73 25.03
C LEU A 476 13.86 4.49 25.37
N HIS A 477 14.49 3.32 25.50
CA HIS A 477 13.81 2.09 25.89
C HIS A 477 13.41 2.06 27.38
N LYS A 478 14.11 2.77 28.27
CA LYS A 478 13.72 2.93 29.69
C LYS A 478 12.45 3.78 29.82
N ASP A 479 12.28 4.76 28.94
CA ASP A 479 11.10 5.61 28.85
C ASP A 479 9.94 4.96 28.06
N GLY A 480 10.17 3.79 27.46
CA GLY A 480 9.17 2.96 26.79
C GLY A 480 8.99 3.23 25.30
N TYR A 481 9.88 4.01 24.67
CA TYR A 481 9.91 4.16 23.21
C TYR A 481 10.58 2.96 22.55
N ARG A 482 10.35 2.80 21.24
CA ARG A 482 10.88 1.73 20.39
C ARG A 482 11.55 2.31 19.16
N ILE A 483 12.61 1.68 18.66
CA ILE A 483 13.43 2.22 17.57
C ILE A 483 13.36 1.31 16.35
N THR A 484 13.14 1.91 15.18
CA THR A 484 13.18 1.22 13.87
C THR A 484 14.17 1.93 12.96
N LEU A 485 15.02 1.15 12.28
CA LEU A 485 16.05 1.66 11.39
C LEU A 485 15.74 1.32 9.92
N LEU A 486 16.02 2.25 9.00
CA LEU A 486 16.05 1.96 7.57
C LEU A 486 17.27 1.09 7.22
N PHE A 487 17.07 0.04 6.44
CA PHE A 487 18.11 -0.73 5.77
C PHE A 487 17.78 -0.88 4.27
N ASN A 488 18.80 -0.87 3.42
CA ASN A 488 18.62 -0.98 1.98
C ASN A 488 18.68 -2.45 1.51
N ALA A 489 18.42 -2.65 0.22
CA ALA A 489 18.62 -3.93 -0.46
C ALA A 489 20.04 -4.16 -1.01
N ALA A 490 20.89 -3.13 -1.05
CA ALA A 490 22.10 -3.10 -1.86
C ALA A 490 23.34 -2.79 -1.02
N ILE A 491 24.30 -3.72 -1.02
CA ILE A 491 25.46 -3.69 -0.13
C ILE A 491 26.66 -3.07 -0.85
N SER A 492 27.28 -2.10 -0.19
CA SER A 492 28.58 -1.54 -0.57
C SER A 492 29.65 -2.63 -0.73
N VAL A 493 30.28 -2.71 -1.91
CA VAL A 493 31.37 -3.68 -2.15
C VAL A 493 32.67 -3.32 -1.42
N THR A 494 32.83 -2.06 -1.01
CA THR A 494 33.96 -1.61 -0.18
C THR A 494 33.72 -1.90 1.32
N GLY A 495 32.47 -2.18 1.69
CA GLY A 495 31.98 -2.37 3.05
C GLY A 495 32.40 -3.68 3.72
N ALA A 496 32.50 -3.65 5.05
CA ALA A 496 32.87 -4.82 5.85
C ALA A 496 31.79 -5.93 5.84
N SER A 497 30.52 -5.58 5.62
CA SER A 497 29.40 -6.52 5.45
C SER A 497 29.54 -7.35 4.17
N PHE A 498 29.94 -6.75 3.04
CA PHE A 498 30.22 -7.50 1.81
C PHE A 498 31.39 -8.47 1.98
N ARG A 499 32.48 -8.05 2.64
CA ARG A 499 33.61 -8.94 2.99
C ARG A 499 33.18 -10.12 3.86
N ARG A 500 32.27 -9.92 4.83
CA ARG A 500 31.68 -10.99 5.64
C ARG A 500 30.75 -11.91 4.84
N ALA A 501 30.02 -11.37 3.85
CA ALA A 501 29.20 -12.14 2.95
C ALA A 501 30.03 -13.11 2.09
N LEU A 502 31.15 -12.63 1.53
CA LEU A 502 32.09 -13.47 0.77
C LEU A 502 32.71 -14.58 1.64
N LEU A 503 33.07 -14.30 2.89
CA LEU A 503 33.54 -15.32 3.85
C LEU A 503 32.47 -16.36 4.23
N LYS A 504 31.19 -16.11 3.91
CA LYS A 504 30.05 -17.01 4.10
C LYS A 504 29.55 -17.64 2.79
N ASN A 505 30.23 -17.42 1.67
CA ASN A 505 29.84 -17.84 0.31
C ASN A 505 28.45 -17.34 -0.14
N VAL A 506 27.99 -16.21 0.42
CA VAL A 506 26.66 -15.63 0.14
C VAL A 506 26.40 -15.48 -1.36
N SER A 507 25.20 -15.86 -1.78
CA SER A 507 24.77 -15.68 -3.16
C SER A 507 24.36 -14.22 -3.39
N PHE A 508 24.79 -13.67 -4.52
CA PHE A 508 24.42 -12.34 -4.99
C PHE A 508 23.77 -12.48 -6.37
N VAL A 509 23.04 -11.45 -6.81
CA VAL A 509 22.57 -11.39 -8.19
C VAL A 509 23.79 -11.36 -9.14
N GLU A 510 23.85 -12.30 -10.08
CA GLU A 510 25.02 -12.50 -10.94
C GLU A 510 24.71 -12.33 -12.44
N TRP A 511 25.76 -12.05 -13.22
CA TRP A 511 25.78 -12.31 -14.66
C TRP A 511 25.78 -13.82 -14.93
N PRO A 512 25.02 -14.32 -15.94
CA PRO A 512 24.99 -15.75 -16.25
C PRO A 512 26.31 -16.27 -16.82
N ILE A 513 27.10 -15.42 -17.50
CA ILE A 513 28.38 -15.76 -18.13
C ILE A 513 29.42 -14.64 -17.96
N GLU A 514 30.69 -15.00 -17.76
CA GLU A 514 31.82 -14.07 -17.61
C GLU A 514 32.02 -13.10 -18.79
N GLY A 515 31.50 -13.45 -19.97
CA GLY A 515 31.58 -12.65 -21.18
C GLY A 515 30.65 -11.43 -21.20
N LEU A 516 29.73 -11.31 -20.24
CA LEU A 516 28.81 -10.16 -20.09
C LEU A 516 29.15 -9.26 -18.91
N VAL A 517 30.09 -9.65 -18.04
CA VAL A 517 30.52 -8.84 -16.89
C VAL A 517 31.16 -7.54 -17.39
N GLN A 518 30.77 -6.39 -16.83
CA GLN A 518 31.44 -5.10 -17.02
C GLN A 518 32.80 -5.13 -16.31
N LYS A 519 33.83 -5.62 -17.01
CA LYS A 519 35.15 -5.89 -16.41
C LYS A 519 35.82 -4.61 -15.93
N GLU A 520 35.61 -3.51 -16.64
CA GLU A 520 36.02 -2.15 -16.28
C GLU A 520 35.40 -1.61 -14.97
N VAL A 521 34.31 -2.22 -14.49
CA VAL A 521 33.68 -1.95 -13.18
C VAL A 521 34.10 -3.00 -12.16
N ASN A 522 33.93 -4.30 -12.47
CA ASN A 522 34.24 -5.39 -11.53
C ASN A 522 35.73 -5.48 -11.18
N SER A 523 36.66 -4.98 -12.01
CA SER A 523 38.11 -4.96 -11.71
C SER A 523 38.56 -3.75 -10.89
N LEU A 524 37.65 -2.87 -10.45
CA LEU A 524 37.97 -1.74 -9.56
C LEU A 524 38.13 -2.17 -8.09
N TYR A 525 37.61 -3.36 -7.74
CA TYR A 525 37.62 -3.91 -6.38
C TYR A 525 38.23 -5.32 -6.41
N GLU A 526 39.13 -5.62 -5.48
CA GLU A 526 39.78 -6.94 -5.38
C GLU A 526 38.75 -8.03 -5.10
N GLU A 527 37.76 -7.71 -4.27
CA GLU A 527 36.67 -8.58 -3.84
C GLU A 527 35.68 -8.97 -4.95
N THR A 528 35.61 -8.21 -6.05
CA THR A 528 34.71 -8.49 -7.19
C THR A 528 35.46 -8.84 -8.47
N ASN A 529 36.79 -8.71 -8.48
CA ASN A 529 37.61 -9.02 -9.65
C ASN A 529 37.51 -10.52 -9.96
N HIS A 530 37.39 -10.85 -11.25
CA HIS A 530 37.14 -12.20 -11.76
C HIS A 530 35.85 -12.90 -11.27
N THR A 531 34.94 -12.22 -10.54
CA THR A 531 33.62 -12.76 -10.16
C THR A 531 32.56 -12.50 -11.24
N LYS A 532 31.38 -13.13 -11.13
CA LYS A 532 30.20 -12.80 -11.95
C LYS A 532 29.19 -11.91 -11.21
N VAL A 533 29.50 -11.37 -10.03
CA VAL A 533 28.58 -10.51 -9.25
C VAL A 533 28.16 -9.31 -10.10
N MET A 534 26.84 -9.06 -10.20
CA MET A 534 26.30 -7.92 -10.94
C MET A 534 26.34 -6.67 -10.05
N LEU A 535 27.17 -5.72 -10.43
CA LEU A 535 27.34 -4.46 -9.71
C LEU A 535 26.41 -3.39 -10.28
N GLY A 536 25.52 -2.89 -9.42
CA GLY A 536 24.74 -1.69 -9.67
C GLY A 536 25.33 -0.49 -8.95
N VAL A 537 24.59 0.63 -8.93
CA VAL A 537 24.91 1.83 -8.15
C VAL A 537 23.74 2.12 -7.17
N GLY A 538 24.05 2.66 -5.99
CA GLY A 538 23.09 2.91 -4.91
C GLY A 538 23.44 4.12 -4.03
N TRP A 539 22.77 4.25 -2.88
CA TRP A 539 22.88 5.40 -1.97
C TRP A 539 24.29 5.75 -1.44
N PRO A 540 25.24 4.80 -1.26
CA PRO A 540 26.63 5.14 -0.94
C PRO A 540 27.39 5.92 -2.01
N ASN A 541 26.77 6.22 -3.16
CA ASN A 541 27.41 6.85 -4.32
C ASN A 541 28.68 6.09 -4.75
N GLU A 542 28.59 4.76 -4.72
CA GLU A 542 29.60 3.79 -5.15
C GLU A 542 28.91 2.54 -5.74
N HIS A 543 29.69 1.59 -6.27
CA HIS A 543 29.14 0.33 -6.76
C HIS A 543 28.63 -0.56 -5.61
N VAL A 544 27.49 -1.22 -5.83
CA VAL A 544 26.80 -2.05 -4.84
C VAL A 544 26.40 -3.41 -5.42
N ALA A 545 26.49 -4.45 -4.58
CA ALA A 545 26.05 -5.80 -4.88
C ALA A 545 24.70 -6.10 -4.21
N PHE A 546 23.87 -6.91 -4.85
CA PHE A 546 22.50 -7.22 -4.39
C PHE A 546 22.43 -8.67 -3.91
N PRO A 547 22.18 -8.94 -2.61
CA PRO A 547 22.08 -10.30 -2.09
C PRO A 547 20.92 -11.07 -2.74
N ASP A 548 21.14 -12.34 -3.08
CA ASP A 548 20.12 -13.17 -3.72
C ASP A 548 19.22 -13.82 -2.67
N PHE A 549 18.20 -13.09 -2.20
CA PHE A 549 17.23 -13.64 -1.23
C PHE A 549 16.37 -14.80 -1.78
N LEU A 550 16.49 -15.16 -3.07
CA LEU A 550 15.89 -16.35 -3.66
C LEU A 550 16.80 -17.59 -3.58
N ASP A 551 18.04 -17.44 -3.10
CA ASP A 551 19.00 -18.50 -2.82
C ASP A 551 18.32 -19.70 -2.12
N THR A 552 18.48 -20.88 -2.74
CA THR A 552 17.90 -22.14 -2.24
C THR A 552 18.71 -22.75 -1.10
N THR A 553 19.92 -22.23 -0.82
CA THR A 553 20.66 -22.52 0.41
C THR A 553 20.24 -21.56 1.54
N SER A 554 20.70 -21.80 2.76
CA SER A 554 20.49 -20.87 3.85
C SER A 554 21.47 -19.69 3.85
N GLN A 555 22.56 -19.74 3.09
CA GLN A 555 23.76 -18.89 3.28
C GLN A 555 23.45 -17.39 3.22
N THR A 556 22.67 -16.96 2.23
CA THR A 556 22.27 -15.56 2.07
C THR A 556 21.35 -15.08 3.20
N ASN A 557 20.45 -15.95 3.67
CA ASN A 557 19.52 -15.66 4.77
C ASN A 557 20.24 -15.64 6.13
N ASP A 558 21.15 -16.60 6.37
CA ASP A 558 21.94 -16.72 7.59
C ASP A 558 22.94 -15.55 7.72
N TRP A 559 23.54 -15.12 6.62
CA TRP A 559 24.36 -13.91 6.60
C TRP A 559 23.55 -12.65 6.92
N TRP A 560 22.40 -12.44 6.28
CA TRP A 560 21.54 -11.28 6.54
C TRP A 560 21.08 -11.22 7.99
N SER A 561 20.73 -12.38 8.56
CA SER A 561 20.44 -12.53 9.98
C SER A 561 21.65 -12.18 10.87
N ASP A 562 22.84 -12.67 10.55
CA ASP A 562 24.05 -12.37 11.33
C ASP A 562 24.47 -10.90 11.25
N GLU A 563 24.28 -10.21 10.12
CA GLU A 563 24.56 -8.77 10.00
C GLU A 563 23.57 -7.93 10.83
N LEU A 564 22.27 -8.24 10.77
CA LEU A 564 21.26 -7.62 11.62
C LEU A 564 21.55 -7.85 13.10
N GLN A 565 21.86 -9.09 13.52
CA GLN A 565 22.20 -9.42 14.90
C GLN A 565 23.55 -8.84 15.36
N LEU A 566 24.51 -8.66 14.44
CA LEU A 566 25.78 -7.99 14.73
C LEU A 566 25.57 -6.50 14.96
N PHE A 567 24.82 -5.83 14.09
CA PHE A 567 24.58 -4.39 14.18
C PHE A 567 23.64 -4.00 15.33
N ASN A 568 22.65 -4.84 15.67
CA ASN A 568 21.74 -4.59 16.79
C ASN A 568 22.48 -4.53 18.16
N LYS A 569 23.71 -5.08 18.26
CA LYS A 569 24.56 -4.94 19.46
C LYS A 569 25.09 -3.53 19.70
N SER A 570 25.08 -2.66 18.69
CA SER A 570 25.58 -1.27 18.77
C SER A 570 24.49 -0.23 18.52
N ALA A 571 23.30 -0.64 18.09
CA ALA A 571 22.20 0.26 17.76
C ALA A 571 20.91 0.02 18.56
N HIS A 572 20.70 -1.19 19.11
CA HIS A 572 19.51 -1.56 19.89
C HIS A 572 18.17 -1.13 19.26
N PHE A 573 17.81 -1.76 18.15
CA PHE A 573 16.53 -1.53 17.44
C PHE A 573 15.52 -2.65 17.67
N ASP A 574 14.24 -2.28 17.72
CA ASP A 574 13.06 -3.16 17.81
C ASP A 574 12.39 -3.40 16.45
N GLY A 575 12.94 -2.85 15.36
CA GLY A 575 12.35 -2.97 14.03
C GLY A 575 13.24 -2.56 12.87
N VAL A 576 12.82 -2.97 11.68
CA VAL A 576 13.49 -2.76 10.39
C VAL A 576 12.51 -2.18 9.38
N TRP A 577 12.94 -1.12 8.70
CA TRP A 577 12.29 -0.60 7.50
C TRP A 577 13.18 -0.95 6.29
N LEU A 578 12.70 -1.85 5.44
CA LEU A 578 13.36 -2.23 4.19
C LEU A 578 12.99 -1.24 3.08
N ASP A 579 14.00 -0.59 2.51
CA ASP A 579 13.86 0.35 1.40
C ASP A 579 14.68 -0.09 0.17
N MET A 580 14.41 0.52 -0.99
CA MET A 580 15.13 0.29 -2.25
C MET A 580 15.07 -1.15 -2.80
N ASN A 581 14.09 -1.94 -2.36
CA ASN A 581 14.06 -3.40 -2.53
C ASN A 581 13.17 -3.93 -3.67
N GLU A 582 12.95 -3.12 -4.71
CA GLU A 582 12.31 -3.57 -5.96
C GLU A 582 13.09 -4.61 -6.80
N PRO A 583 14.43 -4.83 -6.69
CA PRO A 583 15.47 -3.93 -6.18
C PRO A 583 15.66 -2.69 -7.08
N SER A 584 16.00 -1.57 -6.48
CA SER A 584 16.36 -0.32 -7.16
C SER A 584 17.85 -0.30 -7.49
N SER A 585 18.22 0.17 -8.69
CA SER A 585 19.60 0.57 -8.99
C SER A 585 19.66 1.86 -9.79
N PHE A 586 20.70 2.66 -9.56
CA PHE A 586 20.82 4.02 -10.03
C PHE A 586 21.49 4.10 -11.41
N GLY A 587 20.78 4.70 -12.37
CA GLY A 587 21.32 5.04 -13.68
C GLY A 587 21.49 3.87 -14.66
N THR A 588 20.87 2.71 -14.42
CA THR A 588 20.99 1.55 -15.32
C THR A 588 20.67 1.92 -16.78
N ASN A 589 21.60 1.63 -17.69
CA ASN A 589 21.63 2.01 -19.11
C ASN A 589 21.84 3.52 -19.42
N GLU A 590 21.97 4.39 -18.40
CA GLU A 590 22.28 5.81 -18.59
C GLU A 590 23.79 6.03 -18.76
N GLN A 591 24.19 6.90 -19.70
CA GLN A 591 25.62 7.13 -19.99
C GLN A 591 26.31 7.99 -18.93
N GLN A 592 25.60 9.00 -18.42
CA GLN A 592 26.03 9.92 -17.36
C GLN A 592 24.77 10.41 -16.62
N PRO A 593 24.28 9.69 -15.59
CA PRO A 593 23.12 10.12 -14.81
C PRO A 593 23.44 11.42 -14.06
N SER A 594 22.58 12.43 -14.14
CA SER A 594 22.87 13.79 -13.61
C SER A 594 22.84 13.91 -12.08
N TYR A 595 22.89 12.78 -11.37
CA TYR A 595 22.72 12.65 -9.92
C TYR A 595 23.73 11.66 -9.31
N ASN A 596 24.70 11.15 -10.09
CA ASN A 596 25.74 10.25 -9.59
C ASN A 596 26.95 10.25 -10.54
N ASP A 597 28.17 10.36 -10.00
CA ASP A 597 29.42 10.38 -10.77
C ASP A 597 30.01 8.98 -11.06
N VAL A 598 29.36 7.91 -10.59
CA VAL A 598 29.80 6.51 -10.76
C VAL A 598 29.27 5.91 -12.06
N THR A 599 30.12 5.14 -12.75
CA THR A 599 29.77 4.35 -13.94
C THR A 599 28.56 3.43 -13.67
N PRO A 600 27.43 3.59 -14.35
CA PRO A 600 26.27 2.74 -14.07
C PRO A 600 26.36 1.31 -14.63
N LEU A 601 25.44 0.48 -14.16
CA LEU A 601 25.15 -0.83 -14.74
C LEU A 601 24.67 -0.66 -16.20
N SER A 602 25.26 -1.41 -17.12
CA SER A 602 24.99 -1.35 -18.56
C SER A 602 24.51 -2.70 -19.08
N CYS A 603 23.22 -2.82 -19.35
CA CYS A 603 22.60 -4.06 -19.81
C CYS A 603 22.78 -4.28 -21.32
N PRO A 604 22.73 -5.54 -21.81
CA PRO A 604 23.01 -5.86 -23.22
C PRO A 604 21.82 -5.51 -24.13
N LEU A 605 21.60 -4.22 -24.39
CA LEU A 605 20.49 -3.70 -25.22
C LEU A 605 20.58 -4.02 -26.72
N SER A 606 21.57 -4.80 -27.16
CA SER A 606 21.66 -5.32 -28.54
C SER A 606 22.22 -6.74 -28.58
N GLY A 607 22.08 -7.41 -29.73
CA GLY A 607 22.48 -8.81 -29.89
C GLY A 607 21.54 -9.81 -29.21
N ALA A 608 22.00 -11.04 -29.00
CA ALA A 608 21.15 -12.16 -28.60
C ALA A 608 20.47 -12.00 -27.22
N PHE A 609 21.13 -11.31 -26.26
CA PHE A 609 20.63 -11.16 -24.90
C PHE A 609 19.64 -9.98 -24.73
N SER A 610 19.51 -9.12 -25.74
CA SER A 610 18.63 -7.94 -25.70
C SER A 610 17.15 -8.27 -25.52
N SER A 611 16.71 -9.48 -25.84
CA SER A 611 15.33 -9.94 -25.64
C SER A 611 14.91 -10.08 -24.18
N TYR A 612 15.84 -10.01 -23.22
CA TYR A 612 15.53 -10.01 -21.80
C TYR A 612 15.08 -8.62 -21.32
N ASP A 613 15.80 -7.57 -21.72
CA ASP A 613 15.48 -6.18 -21.32
C ASP A 613 14.52 -5.48 -22.29
N ASN A 614 14.55 -5.88 -23.57
CA ASN A 614 13.64 -5.48 -24.66
C ASN A 614 12.98 -6.72 -25.29
N PRO A 615 12.04 -7.38 -24.60
CA PRO A 615 11.30 -8.52 -25.15
C PRO A 615 10.52 -8.15 -26.43
N PRO A 616 10.19 -9.14 -27.30
CA PRO A 616 9.42 -8.89 -28.52
C PRO A 616 8.10 -8.15 -28.28
N PHE A 617 7.49 -8.39 -27.11
CA PHE A 617 6.42 -7.56 -26.57
C PHE A 617 6.96 -6.51 -25.60
N LYS A 618 7.29 -5.30 -26.08
CA LYS A 618 7.49 -4.13 -25.21
C LYS A 618 6.20 -3.84 -24.43
N THR A 619 6.22 -4.10 -23.12
CA THR A 619 5.09 -3.95 -22.18
C THR A 619 4.92 -2.51 -21.72
N ALA A 620 3.79 -2.22 -21.08
CA ALA A 620 3.51 -0.96 -20.38
C ALA A 620 4.64 -0.54 -19.41
N ASN A 621 5.21 -1.52 -18.71
CA ASN A 621 6.34 -1.38 -17.78
C ASN A 621 7.60 -0.77 -18.43
N ALA A 622 7.70 -0.84 -19.76
CA ALA A 622 8.78 -0.25 -20.53
C ALA A 622 8.30 1.02 -21.27
N TYR A 623 7.19 0.99 -22.02
CA TYR A 623 6.80 2.13 -22.87
C TYR A 623 6.27 3.36 -22.10
N TYR A 624 5.76 3.23 -20.87
CA TYR A 624 5.43 4.40 -20.03
C TYR A 624 6.66 5.14 -19.49
N TYR A 625 7.86 4.63 -19.72
CA TYR A 625 9.14 5.29 -19.44
C TYR A 625 9.76 5.89 -20.72
N GLY A 626 8.97 5.96 -21.80
CA GLY A 626 9.32 6.61 -23.05
C GLY A 626 10.07 5.72 -24.04
N ASN A 627 10.68 6.35 -25.05
CA ASN A 627 11.34 5.65 -26.15
C ASN A 627 12.49 4.76 -25.64
N HIS A 628 13.26 5.26 -24.67
CA HIS A 628 14.38 4.60 -23.98
C HIS A 628 13.98 3.95 -22.65
N GLY A 629 12.70 3.60 -22.48
CA GLY A 629 12.25 2.78 -21.36
C GLY A 629 12.43 1.29 -21.66
N GLU A 630 13.18 0.58 -20.82
CA GLU A 630 13.35 -0.87 -20.83
C GLU A 630 12.77 -1.51 -19.56
N LEU A 631 12.88 -2.83 -19.42
CA LEU A 631 12.60 -3.50 -18.14
C LEU A 631 13.68 -3.20 -17.08
N SER A 632 14.96 -3.07 -17.48
CA SER A 632 16.09 -2.76 -16.58
C SER A 632 16.17 -1.31 -16.09
N SER A 633 15.40 -0.38 -16.66
CA SER A 633 15.44 1.02 -16.21
C SER A 633 15.15 1.12 -14.69
N LYS A 634 16.05 1.79 -13.95
CA LYS A 634 16.07 1.89 -12.47
C LYS A 634 16.23 0.57 -11.69
N THR A 635 16.68 -0.53 -12.29
CA THR A 635 16.82 -1.84 -11.63
C THR A 635 17.98 -2.63 -12.25
N LEU A 636 18.07 -3.94 -12.00
CA LEU A 636 19.14 -4.80 -12.55
C LEU A 636 18.78 -5.31 -13.95
N CYS A 637 19.77 -5.82 -14.69
CA CYS A 637 19.55 -6.38 -16.03
C CYS A 637 18.71 -7.66 -15.96
N MET A 638 17.66 -7.78 -16.78
CA MET A 638 16.75 -8.93 -16.70
C MET A 638 17.42 -10.28 -17.03
N ILE A 639 18.55 -10.24 -17.74
CA ILE A 639 19.43 -11.38 -18.05
C ILE A 639 20.17 -11.94 -16.81
N ALA A 640 20.15 -11.26 -15.66
CA ALA A 640 20.82 -11.72 -14.45
C ALA A 640 20.26 -13.04 -13.90
N THR A 641 21.04 -13.72 -13.05
CA THR A 641 20.65 -14.96 -12.38
C THR A 641 20.44 -14.78 -10.87
N THR A 642 19.45 -15.51 -10.35
CA THR A 642 19.00 -15.59 -8.95
C THR A 642 18.71 -17.05 -8.58
N GLY A 643 18.32 -17.33 -7.34
CA GLY A 643 18.11 -18.70 -6.87
C GLY A 643 19.39 -19.53 -6.88
N GLY A 644 20.52 -18.95 -6.44
CA GLY A 644 21.83 -19.61 -6.50
C GLY A 644 22.30 -19.90 -7.92
N GLY A 645 21.92 -19.05 -8.89
CA GLY A 645 22.20 -19.23 -10.32
C GLY A 645 21.15 -20.02 -11.11
N ASN A 646 20.16 -20.65 -10.45
CA ASN A 646 19.21 -21.57 -11.10
C ASN A 646 17.99 -20.90 -11.73
N MET A 647 17.76 -19.61 -11.48
CA MET A 647 16.61 -18.84 -11.97
C MET A 647 17.04 -17.55 -12.68
N THR A 648 16.21 -17.03 -13.58
CA THR A 648 16.45 -15.74 -14.26
C THR A 648 15.74 -14.60 -13.53
N PHE A 649 16.42 -13.47 -13.36
CA PHE A 649 15.86 -12.26 -12.74
C PHE A 649 14.62 -11.75 -13.47
N TYR A 650 14.56 -11.90 -14.80
CA TYR A 650 13.36 -11.71 -15.63
C TYR A 650 12.07 -12.34 -15.05
N ASN A 651 12.17 -13.55 -14.49
CA ASN A 651 11.04 -14.28 -13.89
C ASN A 651 10.85 -13.96 -12.40
N THR A 652 11.95 -13.70 -11.66
CA THR A 652 11.95 -13.63 -10.20
C THR A 652 11.93 -12.21 -9.63
N LYS A 653 12.18 -11.17 -10.44
CA LYS A 653 12.33 -9.77 -9.98
C LYS A 653 11.22 -9.30 -9.04
N ASN A 654 9.96 -9.55 -9.39
CA ASN A 654 8.79 -9.12 -8.59
C ASN A 654 8.69 -9.84 -7.22
N LEU A 655 9.55 -10.84 -6.95
CA LEU A 655 9.60 -11.57 -5.69
C LEU A 655 10.70 -11.05 -4.74
N TYR A 656 11.60 -10.18 -5.19
CA TYR A 656 12.80 -9.79 -4.42
C TYR A 656 12.44 -9.17 -3.06
N GLY A 657 11.57 -8.16 -3.05
CA GLY A 657 11.12 -7.50 -1.81
C GLY A 657 10.36 -8.45 -0.87
N LEU A 658 9.57 -9.37 -1.42
CA LEU A 658 8.92 -10.43 -0.64
C LEU A 658 9.96 -11.34 0.02
N GLN A 659 10.97 -11.82 -0.71
CA GLN A 659 11.96 -12.74 -0.14
C GLN A 659 12.90 -12.05 0.85
N GLN A 660 13.30 -10.79 0.62
CA GLN A 660 14.00 -10.00 1.64
C GLN A 660 13.13 -9.81 2.89
N SER A 661 11.82 -9.60 2.74
CA SER A 661 10.89 -9.50 3.88
C SER A 661 10.77 -10.83 4.63
N VAL A 662 10.77 -11.97 3.93
CA VAL A 662 10.80 -13.31 4.53
C VAL A 662 12.13 -13.56 5.27
N ALA A 663 13.26 -13.19 4.69
CA ALA A 663 14.59 -13.30 5.31
C ALA A 663 14.68 -12.44 6.58
N THR A 664 14.25 -11.18 6.49
CA THR A 664 14.23 -10.24 7.61
C THR A 664 13.29 -10.71 8.71
N PHE A 665 12.06 -11.13 8.39
CA PHE A 665 11.11 -11.65 9.39
C PHE A 665 11.68 -12.84 10.18
N LYS A 666 12.41 -13.74 9.51
CA LYS A 666 13.14 -14.84 10.18
C LYS A 666 14.27 -14.33 11.08
N ALA A 667 15.04 -13.33 10.63
CA ALA A 667 16.12 -12.72 11.42
C ALA A 667 15.60 -11.99 12.68
N LEU A 668 14.41 -11.38 12.61
CA LEU A 668 13.77 -10.68 13.74
C LEU A 668 12.97 -11.62 14.68
N ASN A 669 12.99 -12.94 14.45
CA ASN A 669 12.21 -13.94 15.22
C ASN A 669 12.82 -14.23 16.62
N GLY A 670 12.90 -13.19 17.44
CA GLY A 670 13.20 -13.28 18.87
C GLY A 670 11.96 -13.61 19.71
N ASN A 671 11.96 -13.21 20.98
CA ASN A 671 10.82 -13.43 21.89
C ASN A 671 9.63 -12.48 21.60
N THR A 672 9.89 -11.33 20.99
CA THR A 672 8.90 -10.27 20.71
C THR A 672 8.67 -10.05 19.22
N ARG A 673 7.43 -9.70 18.86
CA ARG A 673 7.04 -9.11 17.58
C ARG A 673 7.77 -7.80 17.39
N GLN A 674 8.51 -7.71 16.31
CA GLN A 674 9.25 -6.52 15.89
C GLN A 674 8.54 -5.84 14.72
N ILE A 675 8.85 -4.56 14.49
CA ILE A 675 8.31 -3.83 13.34
C ILE A 675 9.10 -4.26 12.10
N LEU A 676 8.38 -4.67 11.05
CA LEU A 676 8.96 -4.87 9.73
C LEU A 676 8.09 -4.18 8.67
N VAL A 677 8.60 -3.13 8.05
CA VAL A 677 7.94 -2.40 6.95
C VAL A 677 8.78 -2.56 5.69
N SER A 678 8.15 -2.79 4.53
CA SER A 678 8.85 -3.04 3.27
C SER A 678 8.21 -2.26 2.13
N ARG A 679 9.04 -1.66 1.25
CA ARG A 679 8.53 -0.89 0.11
C ARG A 679 8.05 -1.82 -1.01
N SER A 680 8.89 -2.72 -1.51
CA SER A 680 8.52 -3.70 -2.54
C SER A 680 7.69 -4.85 -1.96
N THR A 681 6.53 -5.15 -2.57
CA THR A 681 5.58 -6.17 -2.09
C THR A 681 5.01 -7.05 -3.20
N PHE A 682 4.59 -8.26 -2.83
CA PHE A 682 3.91 -9.23 -3.70
C PHE A 682 2.82 -9.94 -2.87
N PRO A 683 1.82 -10.63 -3.47
CA PRO A 683 0.94 -11.55 -2.75
C PRO A 683 1.70 -12.42 -1.74
N SER A 684 1.16 -12.55 -0.52
CA SER A 684 1.81 -13.11 0.68
C SER A 684 2.76 -12.17 1.47
N SER A 685 3.08 -10.94 1.04
CA SER A 685 3.94 -10.01 1.81
C SER A 685 3.38 -9.68 3.21
N GLY A 686 2.06 -9.48 3.35
CA GLY A 686 1.43 -9.05 4.61
C GLY A 686 1.55 -10.00 5.80
N ARG A 687 1.97 -11.25 5.57
CA ARG A 687 2.33 -12.23 6.61
C ARG A 687 3.66 -11.94 7.30
N TYR A 688 4.48 -11.10 6.69
CA TYR A 688 5.88 -10.85 7.06
C TYR A 688 6.15 -9.38 7.31
N THR A 689 5.45 -8.48 6.60
CA THR A 689 5.73 -7.05 6.65
C THR A 689 4.49 -6.18 6.44
N GLY A 690 4.46 -5.00 7.06
CA GLY A 690 3.63 -3.88 6.64
C GLY A 690 4.21 -3.15 5.42
N HIS A 691 3.53 -2.12 4.95
CA HIS A 691 3.95 -1.39 3.75
C HIS A 691 3.69 0.12 3.85
N CYS A 692 4.60 0.92 3.31
CA CYS A 692 4.50 2.37 3.23
C CYS A 692 4.37 2.79 1.75
N PHE A 693 3.17 3.18 1.32
CA PHE A 693 2.82 3.45 -0.08
C PHE A 693 3.16 4.88 -0.54
N SER A 694 4.20 5.48 0.04
CA SER A 694 4.58 6.87 -0.24
C SER A 694 6.04 7.01 -0.65
N GLY A 695 6.25 7.53 -1.86
CA GLY A 695 7.48 8.17 -2.28
C GLY A 695 7.14 9.36 -3.18
N ASN A 696 7.68 10.53 -2.85
CA ASN A 696 7.57 11.81 -3.57
C ASN A 696 6.18 12.26 -4.06
N SER A 697 5.08 11.70 -3.53
CA SER A 697 3.70 12.03 -3.90
C SER A 697 3.18 13.21 -3.08
N SER A 698 3.51 14.43 -3.51
CA SER A 698 3.23 15.65 -2.76
C SER A 698 1.78 16.13 -2.82
N GLY A 699 1.47 17.04 -1.88
CA GLY A 699 0.30 17.89 -1.99
C GLY A 699 -1.03 17.20 -1.73
N TRP A 700 -2.10 17.93 -2.04
CA TRP A 700 -3.48 17.52 -1.81
C TRP A 700 -3.90 16.29 -2.62
N VAL A 701 -3.22 16.03 -3.75
CA VAL A 701 -3.49 14.84 -4.57
C VAL A 701 -2.83 13.60 -3.96
N GLY A 702 -1.60 13.72 -3.42
CA GLY A 702 -0.98 12.66 -2.61
C GLY A 702 -1.82 12.34 -1.37
N LEU A 703 -2.35 13.36 -0.67
CA LEU A 703 -3.28 13.18 0.45
C LEU A 703 -4.55 12.40 0.03
N ARG A 704 -5.17 12.73 -1.10
CA ARG A 704 -6.34 11.99 -1.62
C ARG A 704 -5.99 10.56 -2.03
N GLY A 705 -4.90 10.38 -2.78
CA GLY A 705 -4.43 9.07 -3.24
C GLY A 705 -4.04 8.11 -2.11
N SER A 706 -3.49 8.65 -1.02
CA SER A 706 -3.12 7.88 0.17
C SER A 706 -4.29 7.12 0.82
N ILE A 707 -5.53 7.59 0.64
CA ILE A 707 -6.75 6.91 1.12
C ILE A 707 -7.15 5.75 0.20
N ILE A 708 -6.93 5.89 -1.12
CA ILE A 708 -7.20 4.83 -2.10
C ILE A 708 -6.21 3.69 -1.87
N ALA A 709 -4.90 3.99 -1.83
CA ALA A 709 -3.86 3.01 -1.56
C ALA A 709 -4.07 2.27 -0.22
N ALA A 710 -4.47 2.97 0.85
CA ALA A 710 -4.77 2.34 2.14
C ALA A 710 -5.89 1.28 2.05
N GLN A 711 -6.94 1.54 1.26
CA GLN A 711 -8.03 0.59 1.04
C GLN A 711 -7.58 -0.58 0.16
N GLU A 712 -6.83 -0.31 -0.92
CA GLU A 712 -6.36 -1.34 -1.85
C GLU A 712 -5.37 -2.31 -1.20
N PHE A 713 -4.44 -1.82 -0.38
CA PHE A 713 -3.53 -2.70 0.36
C PHE A 713 -4.25 -3.60 1.39
N ASN A 714 -5.40 -3.17 1.92
CA ASN A 714 -6.26 -4.07 2.71
C ASN A 714 -6.87 -5.18 1.85
N LEU A 715 -7.25 -4.90 0.58
CA LEU A 715 -7.66 -5.94 -0.38
C LEU A 715 -6.51 -6.91 -0.69
N PHE A 716 -5.28 -6.40 -0.84
CA PHE A 716 -4.08 -7.20 -1.12
C PHE A 716 -3.58 -8.02 0.10
N GLY A 717 -4.22 -7.88 1.26
CA GLY A 717 -3.84 -8.60 2.48
C GLY A 717 -2.66 -7.99 3.23
N ILE A 718 -2.51 -6.67 3.20
CA ILE A 718 -1.53 -5.90 3.98
C ILE A 718 -2.28 -4.76 4.73
N PRO A 719 -2.83 -5.01 5.93
CA PRO A 719 -3.62 -4.02 6.67
C PRO A 719 -2.76 -3.05 7.50
N TYR A 720 -1.50 -3.41 7.79
CA TYR A 720 -0.55 -2.56 8.53
C TYR A 720 0.17 -1.61 7.56
N VAL A 721 -0.55 -0.58 7.12
CA VAL A 721 -0.14 0.35 6.06
C VAL A 721 -0.46 1.81 6.36
N GLY A 722 0.19 2.70 5.61
CA GLY A 722 0.05 4.16 5.67
C GLY A 722 0.99 4.88 4.70
N SER A 723 0.98 6.21 4.77
CA SER A 723 1.88 7.12 4.03
C SER A 723 2.65 8.01 4.99
N TYR A 724 3.81 8.54 4.57
CA TYR A 724 4.45 9.67 5.24
C TYR A 724 3.49 10.83 5.45
N ILE A 725 3.14 11.11 6.70
CA ILE A 725 2.28 12.22 7.09
C ILE A 725 2.97 13.54 6.72
N CYS A 726 2.18 14.46 6.17
CA CYS A 726 2.59 15.74 5.56
C CYS A 726 3.32 15.66 4.20
N GLY A 727 3.58 14.46 3.66
CA GLY A 727 4.18 14.29 2.34
C GLY A 727 5.63 14.80 2.21
N ASP A 728 6.18 14.68 1.01
CA ASP A 728 7.62 14.82 0.73
C ASP A 728 8.12 16.27 0.53
N ASN A 729 9.42 16.36 0.18
CA ASN A 729 10.21 17.55 -0.17
C ASN A 729 9.62 18.48 -1.25
N SER A 730 8.64 18.06 -2.04
CA SER A 730 8.00 18.93 -3.04
C SER A 730 6.76 19.69 -2.52
N SER A 731 6.47 19.64 -1.21
CA SER A 731 5.31 20.31 -0.59
C SER A 731 5.60 21.12 0.69
N LEU A 732 6.86 21.54 0.91
CA LEU A 732 7.38 21.86 2.24
C LEU A 732 6.68 22.98 3.03
N ASP A 733 6.05 23.97 2.37
CA ASP A 733 5.43 25.11 3.06
C ASP A 733 3.89 25.07 3.19
N ASP A 734 3.20 24.02 2.71
CA ASP A 734 1.75 23.90 2.92
C ASP A 734 1.42 23.38 4.33
N VAL A 735 1.33 24.32 5.27
CA VAL A 735 0.91 24.08 6.66
C VAL A 735 -0.51 23.51 6.75
N GLU A 736 -1.42 23.92 5.86
CA GLU A 736 -2.81 23.43 5.87
C GLU A 736 -2.87 21.96 5.45
N LEU A 737 -2.13 21.60 4.40
CA LEU A 737 -1.95 20.22 3.98
C LEU A 737 -1.42 19.37 5.13
N CYS A 738 -0.37 19.83 5.82
CA CYS A 738 0.24 19.08 6.91
C CYS A 738 -0.72 18.88 8.10
N VAL A 739 -1.47 19.92 8.48
CA VAL A 739 -2.56 19.82 9.47
C VAL A 739 -3.60 18.78 9.07
N ARG A 740 -4.06 18.76 7.81
CA ARG A 740 -5.02 17.74 7.34
C ARG A 740 -4.44 16.34 7.25
N TRP A 741 -3.15 16.21 6.94
CA TRP A 741 -2.48 14.91 6.88
C TRP A 741 -2.30 14.30 8.28
N TYR A 742 -2.00 15.09 9.32
CA TYR A 742 -2.02 14.60 10.70
C TYR A 742 -3.43 14.15 11.13
N GLN A 743 -4.47 14.91 10.77
CA GLN A 743 -5.86 14.54 11.07
C GLN A 743 -6.29 13.22 10.41
N LEU A 744 -5.84 12.95 9.17
CA LEU A 744 -6.04 11.66 8.50
C LEU A 744 -5.14 10.55 9.06
N GLY A 745 -3.88 10.86 9.37
CA GLY A 745 -2.86 9.90 9.79
C GLY A 745 -3.22 9.11 11.06
N ALA A 746 -4.02 9.70 11.95
CA ALA A 746 -4.62 9.02 13.09
C ALA A 746 -5.30 7.67 12.76
N PHE A 747 -5.81 7.54 11.53
CA PHE A 747 -6.59 6.40 11.05
C PHE A 747 -5.77 5.40 10.21
N TYR A 748 -4.51 5.72 9.90
CA TYR A 748 -3.59 4.72 9.34
C TYR A 748 -3.10 3.76 10.42
N SER A 749 -2.94 2.49 10.03
CA SER A 749 -2.34 1.47 10.90
C SER A 749 -0.87 1.81 11.16
N LEU A 750 -0.12 2.07 10.08
CA LEU A 750 1.24 2.60 10.09
C LEU A 750 1.16 4.14 10.05
N SER A 751 1.13 4.77 11.21
CA SER A 751 0.97 6.23 11.37
C SER A 751 2.32 6.91 11.59
N SER A 752 3.16 7.01 10.56
CA SER A 752 4.44 7.72 10.60
C SER A 752 4.38 9.07 9.89
N ASP A 753 4.91 10.11 10.52
CA ASP A 753 5.41 11.28 9.78
C ASP A 753 6.79 11.01 9.17
N ILE A 754 7.20 11.87 8.22
CA ILE A 754 8.60 12.08 7.89
C ILE A 754 8.82 13.60 7.76
N ILE A 755 9.72 14.14 8.58
CA ILE A 755 9.92 15.58 8.70
C ILE A 755 11.34 15.89 8.22
N TYR A 756 11.47 16.68 7.15
CA TYR A 756 12.78 17.12 6.70
C TYR A 756 13.26 18.28 7.58
N LYS A 757 14.52 18.23 8.03
CA LYS A 757 15.10 19.22 8.94
C LYS A 757 15.00 20.67 8.43
N ASP A 758 15.10 20.86 7.12
CA ASP A 758 14.97 22.16 6.45
C ASP A 758 13.50 22.62 6.27
N SER A 759 12.53 21.94 6.90
CA SER A 759 11.08 22.20 6.79
C SER A 759 10.42 22.56 8.14
N PRO A 760 10.90 23.57 8.88
CA PRO A 760 10.35 23.94 10.19
C PRO A 760 8.89 24.44 10.12
N SER A 761 8.40 24.79 8.92
CA SER A 761 6.98 25.08 8.64
C SER A 761 6.07 23.85 8.83
N LYS A 762 6.57 22.62 8.65
CA LYS A 762 5.85 21.35 8.88
C LYS A 762 6.12 20.70 10.24
N ASP A 763 7.20 21.06 10.93
CA ASP A 763 7.60 20.41 12.19
C ASP A 763 6.62 20.77 13.34
N PRO A 764 5.99 19.80 14.04
CA PRO A 764 5.12 20.08 15.19
C PRO A 764 5.87 20.65 16.40
N ILE A 765 7.22 20.61 16.44
CA ILE A 765 8.01 21.33 17.45
C ILE A 765 7.98 22.85 17.19
N TYR A 766 8.00 23.28 15.92
CA TYR A 766 8.14 24.69 15.54
C TYR A 766 6.82 25.33 15.10
N ASN A 767 5.89 24.57 14.51
CA ASN A 767 4.60 25.07 14.06
C ASN A 767 3.44 24.68 14.99
N LYS A 768 2.91 25.67 15.72
CA LYS A 768 1.79 25.50 16.65
C LYS A 768 0.52 24.90 16.03
N ALA A 769 0.21 25.18 14.76
CA ALA A 769 -0.98 24.62 14.10
C ALA A 769 -0.83 23.11 13.88
N VAL A 770 0.34 22.69 13.40
CA VAL A 770 0.69 21.28 13.23
C VAL A 770 0.77 20.58 14.59
N ALA A 771 1.37 21.22 15.60
CA ALA A 771 1.44 20.68 16.97
C ALA A 771 0.06 20.34 17.56
N VAL A 772 -0.94 21.21 17.35
CA VAL A 772 -2.32 20.98 17.80
C VAL A 772 -2.95 19.82 17.03
N ALA A 773 -2.80 19.78 15.70
CA ALA A 773 -3.33 18.70 14.87
C ALA A 773 -2.72 17.34 15.21
N ALA A 774 -1.40 17.25 15.34
CA ALA A 774 -0.67 16.04 15.73
C ALA A 774 -1.06 15.56 17.14
N LYS A 775 -1.32 16.50 18.06
CA LYS A 775 -1.79 16.19 19.42
C LYS A 775 -3.22 15.66 19.45
N GLN A 776 -4.15 16.28 18.74
CA GLN A 776 -5.53 15.79 18.61
C GLN A 776 -5.56 14.41 17.93
N ALA A 777 -4.84 14.26 16.81
CA ALA A 777 -4.72 13.02 16.05
C ALA A 777 -4.16 11.87 16.89
N SER A 778 -3.06 12.10 17.62
CA SER A 778 -2.48 11.08 18.50
C SER A 778 -3.41 10.76 19.69
N ILE A 779 -3.98 11.73 20.39
CA ILE A 779 -4.94 11.47 21.48
C ILE A 779 -6.13 10.62 20.99
N PHE A 780 -6.71 10.92 19.82
CA PHE A 780 -7.79 10.12 19.23
C PHE A 780 -7.34 8.69 18.91
N LYS A 781 -6.19 8.53 18.21
CA LYS A 781 -5.66 7.23 17.80
C LYS A 781 -5.35 6.33 19.00
N TYR A 782 -4.75 6.88 20.06
CA TYR A 782 -4.46 6.13 21.28
C TYR A 782 -5.73 5.77 22.05
N ARG A 783 -6.76 6.64 22.09
CA ARG A 783 -8.04 6.30 22.75
C ARG A 783 -8.69 5.08 22.11
N HIS A 784 -8.68 4.99 20.78
CA HIS A 784 -9.31 3.92 20.01
C HIS A 784 -8.37 2.74 19.70
N ARG A 785 -7.15 2.72 20.25
CA ARG A 785 -6.15 1.68 19.96
C ARG A 785 -6.58 0.25 20.34
N PRO A 786 -7.35 -0.02 21.43
CA PRO A 786 -7.85 -1.37 21.70
C PRO A 786 -8.80 -1.91 20.62
N TYR A 787 -9.64 -1.05 20.03
CA TYR A 787 -10.47 -1.41 18.88
C TYR A 787 -9.62 -1.68 17.63
N LEU A 788 -8.70 -0.78 17.28
CA LEU A 788 -7.74 -0.98 16.18
C LEU A 788 -6.94 -2.29 16.34
N TYR A 789 -6.47 -2.60 17.55
CA TYR A 789 -5.74 -3.84 17.82
C TYR A 789 -6.64 -5.06 17.66
N SER A 790 -7.89 -4.99 18.14
CA SER A 790 -8.87 -6.06 17.95
C SER A 790 -9.18 -6.34 16.48
N LEU A 791 -9.22 -5.30 15.63
CA LEU A 791 -9.34 -5.47 14.16
C LEU A 791 -8.12 -6.17 13.56
N HIS A 792 -6.91 -5.77 13.92
CA HIS A 792 -5.69 -6.46 13.47
C HIS A 792 -5.59 -7.90 13.98
N PHE A 793 -6.08 -8.17 15.20
CA PHE A 793 -6.11 -9.50 15.80
C PHE A 793 -7.08 -10.43 15.05
N ASP A 794 -8.30 -9.96 14.78
CA ASP A 794 -9.29 -10.72 14.02
C ASP A 794 -8.82 -10.98 12.58
N VAL A 795 -8.27 -9.96 11.90
CA VAL A 795 -7.74 -10.11 10.53
C VAL A 795 -6.54 -11.04 10.48
N ALA A 796 -5.65 -11.04 11.48
CA ALA A 796 -4.54 -12.00 11.52
C ALA A 796 -5.01 -13.45 11.79
N LEU A 797 -6.10 -13.63 12.55
CA LEU A 797 -6.68 -14.92 12.91
C LEU A 797 -7.57 -15.53 11.81
N ASN A 798 -8.46 -14.72 11.22
CA ASN A 798 -9.56 -15.12 10.35
C ASN A 798 -9.44 -14.59 8.91
N GLY A 799 -8.56 -13.60 8.69
CA GLY A 799 -8.50 -12.81 7.46
C GLY A 799 -9.57 -11.71 7.41
N GLY A 800 -9.39 -10.78 6.47
CA GLY A 800 -10.32 -9.66 6.24
C GLY A 800 -9.60 -8.33 6.07
N THR A 801 -10.28 -7.23 6.39
CA THR A 801 -9.80 -5.85 6.20
C THR A 801 -9.88 -5.03 7.48
N VAL A 802 -8.84 -4.25 7.81
CA VAL A 802 -8.86 -3.31 8.94
C VAL A 802 -9.41 -1.95 8.51
N LEU A 803 -8.94 -1.44 7.37
CA LEU A 803 -9.42 -0.21 6.75
C LEU A 803 -10.10 -0.59 5.43
N ARG A 804 -11.41 -0.36 5.31
CA ARG A 804 -12.24 -0.94 4.24
C ARG A 804 -13.14 0.07 3.52
N PRO A 805 -13.42 -0.13 2.22
CA PRO A 805 -14.38 0.68 1.47
C PRO A 805 -15.80 0.61 2.06
N VAL A 806 -16.55 1.70 1.96
CA VAL A 806 -17.91 1.79 2.56
C VAL A 806 -18.87 0.74 1.98
N PHE A 807 -18.70 0.32 0.72
CA PHE A 807 -19.52 -0.71 0.10
C PHE A 807 -19.31 -2.13 0.67
N PHE A 808 -18.28 -2.38 1.49
CA PHE A 808 -18.12 -3.66 2.18
C PHE A 808 -19.25 -3.89 3.20
N GLU A 809 -19.64 -2.82 3.89
CA GLU A 809 -20.66 -2.81 4.93
C GLU A 809 -22.08 -2.59 4.39
N PHE A 810 -22.17 -2.00 3.19
CA PHE A 810 -23.42 -1.62 2.54
C PHE A 810 -23.44 -1.98 1.03
N PRO A 811 -23.17 -3.26 0.66
CA PRO A 811 -23.05 -3.65 -0.75
C PRO A 811 -24.36 -3.50 -1.54
N ASP A 812 -25.51 -3.41 -0.87
CA ASP A 812 -26.82 -3.17 -1.49
C ASP A 812 -27.07 -1.67 -1.80
N ASP A 813 -26.28 -0.75 -1.24
CA ASP A 813 -26.44 0.70 -1.43
C ASP A 813 -25.53 1.21 -2.53
N SER A 814 -26.08 1.40 -3.73
CA SER A 814 -25.35 1.85 -4.91
C SER A 814 -24.71 3.24 -4.79
N ASN A 815 -25.07 4.04 -3.79
CA ASN A 815 -24.38 5.31 -3.53
C ASN A 815 -22.96 5.10 -2.97
N THR A 816 -22.60 3.88 -2.55
CA THR A 816 -21.32 3.56 -1.91
C THR A 816 -20.24 3.03 -2.87
N PHE A 817 -20.60 2.70 -4.12
CA PHE A 817 -19.70 1.98 -5.04
C PHE A 817 -18.60 2.88 -5.64
N ASP A 818 -18.87 4.18 -5.75
CA ASP A 818 -17.96 5.21 -6.25
C ASP A 818 -17.40 6.07 -5.09
N ILE A 819 -17.39 5.53 -3.87
CA ILE A 819 -16.88 6.20 -2.67
C ILE A 819 -15.43 5.80 -2.41
N GLU A 820 -14.55 6.80 -2.37
CA GLU A 820 -13.10 6.64 -2.26
C GLU A 820 -12.45 7.60 -1.23
N GLU A 821 -13.10 8.72 -0.90
CA GLU A 821 -12.60 9.77 0.01
C GLU A 821 -13.15 9.67 1.44
N GLN A 822 -13.99 8.67 1.73
CA GLN A 822 -14.41 8.28 3.08
C GLN A 822 -14.37 6.76 3.17
N PHE A 823 -14.02 6.23 4.34
CA PHE A 823 -13.76 4.81 4.54
C PHE A 823 -14.24 4.34 5.92
N MET A 824 -14.30 3.04 6.11
CA MET A 824 -14.63 2.41 7.38
C MET A 824 -13.37 1.85 8.06
N TRP A 825 -13.31 1.96 9.39
CA TRP A 825 -12.39 1.24 10.27
C TRP A 825 -13.16 0.08 10.87
N GLY A 826 -12.82 -1.14 10.45
CA GLY A 826 -13.67 -2.31 10.61
C GLY A 826 -15.07 -2.05 10.05
N GLU A 827 -16.08 -2.52 10.76
CA GLU A 827 -17.51 -2.35 10.44
C GLU A 827 -18.18 -1.15 11.14
N ALA A 828 -17.52 -0.55 12.15
CA ALA A 828 -18.18 0.32 13.14
C ALA A 828 -17.85 1.82 13.02
N ILE A 829 -16.64 2.21 12.59
CA ILE A 829 -16.24 3.64 12.54
C ILE A 829 -16.12 4.12 11.10
N MET A 830 -16.79 5.21 10.74
CA MET A 830 -16.60 5.90 9.46
C MET A 830 -15.70 7.13 9.63
N VAL A 831 -14.80 7.38 8.68
CA VAL A 831 -13.89 8.54 8.64
C VAL A 831 -14.12 9.32 7.35
N VAL A 832 -14.27 10.66 7.45
CA VAL A 832 -14.54 11.55 6.30
C VAL A 832 -13.49 12.68 6.22
N PRO A 833 -12.26 12.40 5.72
CA PRO A 833 -11.16 13.36 5.64
C PRO A 833 -11.39 14.58 4.75
N VAL A 834 -10.79 15.70 5.13
CA VAL A 834 -10.76 16.93 4.33
C VAL A 834 -9.56 16.88 3.38
N VAL A 835 -9.78 16.40 2.16
CA VAL A 835 -8.74 16.18 1.14
C VAL A 835 -8.55 17.32 0.13
N ARG A 836 -9.02 18.54 0.45
CA ARG A 836 -8.95 19.72 -0.44
C ARG A 836 -8.56 20.99 0.33
N GLN A 837 -7.65 21.78 -0.25
CA GLN A 837 -7.15 23.04 0.33
C GLN A 837 -8.31 24.02 0.61
N LYS A 838 -8.19 24.86 1.66
CA LYS A 838 -9.16 25.88 2.11
C LYS A 838 -10.57 25.36 2.38
N THR A 839 -10.75 24.05 2.50
CA THR A 839 -12.05 23.43 2.73
C THR A 839 -12.32 23.33 4.23
N VAL A 840 -13.45 23.89 4.67
CA VAL A 840 -13.91 23.84 6.08
C VAL A 840 -15.26 23.14 6.26
N ASN A 841 -15.79 22.55 5.18
CA ASN A 841 -16.98 21.71 5.17
C ASN A 841 -16.77 20.57 4.17
N VAL A 842 -17.00 19.31 4.56
CA VAL A 842 -16.83 18.13 3.69
C VAL A 842 -18.19 17.54 3.32
N SER A 843 -18.32 17.03 2.09
CA SER A 843 -19.51 16.30 1.66
C SER A 843 -19.35 14.83 2.03
N ALA A 844 -20.27 14.30 2.84
CA ALA A 844 -20.32 12.90 3.23
C ALA A 844 -21.55 12.20 2.65
N TYR A 845 -21.48 10.88 2.45
CA TYR A 845 -22.64 10.02 2.32
C TYR A 845 -22.71 9.09 3.52
N LEU A 846 -23.80 9.16 4.28
CA LEU A 846 -24.06 8.27 5.42
C LEU A 846 -25.07 7.21 4.98
N PRO A 847 -24.68 5.92 4.84
CA PRO A 847 -25.63 4.85 4.51
C PRO A 847 -26.71 4.66 5.58
N ASN A 848 -27.72 3.85 5.29
CA ASN A 848 -28.90 3.68 6.15
C ASN A 848 -28.61 2.94 7.48
N ALA A 849 -28.12 3.70 8.45
CA ALA A 849 -27.93 3.35 9.86
C ALA A 849 -28.04 4.61 10.72
N ARG A 850 -28.07 4.46 12.05
CA ARG A 850 -27.78 5.58 12.98
C ARG A 850 -26.27 5.84 12.96
N TRP A 851 -25.86 7.10 13.06
CA TRP A 851 -24.46 7.51 13.10
C TRP A 851 -24.28 8.56 14.19
N TYR A 852 -23.24 8.46 15.01
CA TYR A 852 -22.97 9.39 16.11
C TYR A 852 -21.55 9.93 16.04
N SER A 853 -21.33 11.21 16.36
CA SER A 853 -19.97 11.78 16.33
C SER A 853 -19.05 11.22 17.42
N LEU A 854 -17.83 10.85 17.02
CA LEU A 854 -16.70 10.54 17.91
C LEU A 854 -15.77 11.74 18.14
N ARG A 855 -16.07 12.92 17.56
CA ARG A 855 -15.29 14.15 17.75
C ARG A 855 -15.58 14.83 19.07
N ASP A 856 -14.62 15.57 19.62
CA ASP A 856 -14.82 16.35 20.85
C ASP A 856 -15.84 17.49 20.66
N GLU A 857 -15.89 18.08 19.46
CA GLU A 857 -16.67 19.28 19.16
C GLU A 857 -18.20 19.03 19.14
N ASP A 858 -18.63 17.86 18.65
CA ASP A 858 -20.03 17.43 18.58
C ASP A 858 -20.28 16.03 19.17
N TYR A 859 -19.48 15.63 20.17
CA TYR A 859 -19.44 14.29 20.76
C TYR A 859 -20.82 13.71 21.10
N GLY A 860 -21.10 12.50 20.61
CA GLY A 860 -22.35 11.77 20.80
C GLY A 860 -23.55 12.30 19.99
N ALA A 861 -23.43 13.40 19.25
CA ALA A 861 -24.52 13.93 18.45
C ALA A 861 -24.88 12.97 17.30
N GLU A 862 -26.16 12.63 17.18
CA GLU A 862 -26.68 11.76 16.12
C GLU A 862 -26.81 12.50 14.78
N MET A 863 -26.37 11.85 13.71
CA MET A 863 -26.47 12.30 12.32
C MET A 863 -27.34 11.32 11.53
N ALA A 864 -28.45 11.83 10.98
CA ALA A 864 -29.34 11.03 10.13
C ALA A 864 -28.62 10.53 8.85
N ALA A 865 -29.14 9.46 8.24
CA ALA A 865 -28.61 8.93 6.97
C ALA A 865 -28.78 9.89 5.76
N GLY A 866 -28.17 9.51 4.63
CA GLY A 866 -28.17 10.22 3.35
C GLY A 866 -26.95 11.13 3.15
N LYS A 867 -26.97 11.93 2.08
CA LYS A 867 -25.93 12.93 1.79
C LYS A 867 -25.94 14.04 2.85
N LYS A 868 -24.77 14.42 3.37
CA LYS A 868 -24.55 15.48 4.37
C LYS A 868 -23.43 16.42 3.95
N VAL A 869 -23.46 17.61 4.52
CA VAL A 869 -22.32 18.54 4.55
C VAL A 869 -21.94 18.67 6.01
N LEU A 870 -20.72 18.25 6.37
CA LEU A 870 -20.22 18.20 7.74
C LEU A 870 -19.22 19.33 7.95
N SER A 871 -19.42 20.12 9.00
CA SER A 871 -18.46 21.17 9.41
C SER A 871 -17.15 20.53 9.83
N ALA A 872 -16.04 20.98 9.23
CA ALA A 872 -14.70 20.48 9.51
C ALA A 872 -13.65 21.60 9.35
N PRO A 873 -13.57 22.59 10.25
CA PRO A 873 -12.50 23.60 10.28
C PRO A 873 -11.08 23.00 10.42
N ASN A 874 -10.06 23.82 10.19
CA ASN A 874 -8.64 23.39 10.27
C ASN A 874 -8.16 23.17 11.72
N ASN A 875 -8.87 23.71 12.71
CA ASN A 875 -8.56 23.63 14.14
C ASN A 875 -9.45 22.62 14.90
N GLU A 876 -10.26 21.85 14.19
CA GLU A 876 -11.20 20.87 14.73
C GLU A 876 -10.88 19.48 14.17
N SER A 877 -11.36 18.44 14.86
CA SER A 877 -11.17 17.06 14.42
C SER A 877 -11.89 16.79 13.08
N VAL A 878 -11.28 15.93 12.26
CA VAL A 878 -11.92 15.36 11.06
C VAL A 878 -13.26 14.70 11.45
N PRO A 879 -14.34 14.84 10.65
CA PRO A 879 -15.59 14.14 10.91
C PRO A 879 -15.37 12.62 10.95
N VAL A 880 -15.59 12.05 12.12
CA VAL A 880 -15.45 10.63 12.43
C VAL A 880 -16.67 10.19 13.23
N LEU A 881 -17.31 9.11 12.79
CA LEU A 881 -18.64 8.69 13.24
C LEU A 881 -18.63 7.22 13.65
N ILE A 882 -19.31 6.87 14.74
CA ILE A 882 -19.62 5.47 15.07
C ILE A 882 -21.02 5.10 14.57
N ARG A 883 -21.12 3.92 13.95
CA ARG A 883 -22.35 3.29 13.48
C ARG A 883 -23.16 2.75 14.66
N GLY A 884 -24.47 3.00 14.69
CA GLY A 884 -25.38 2.36 15.64
C GLY A 884 -25.43 0.85 15.43
N GLY A 885 -25.47 0.10 16.52
CA GLY A 885 -25.37 -1.36 16.56
C GLY A 885 -24.02 -1.88 17.07
N TYR A 886 -23.09 -0.99 17.44
CA TYR A 886 -21.70 -1.34 17.75
C TYR A 886 -21.21 -0.88 19.12
N SER A 887 -20.45 -1.74 19.78
CA SER A 887 -19.72 -1.45 21.01
C SER A 887 -18.21 -1.57 20.75
N ILE A 888 -17.43 -0.56 21.10
CA ILE A 888 -15.97 -0.52 20.85
C ILE A 888 -15.16 -0.34 22.15
N PRO A 889 -14.12 -1.16 22.38
CA PRO A 889 -13.22 -1.00 23.53
C PRO A 889 -12.21 0.14 23.28
N ARG A 890 -11.93 0.90 24.33
CA ARG A 890 -11.04 2.07 24.32
C ARG A 890 -10.21 2.14 25.60
N GLN A 891 -9.17 2.97 25.63
CA GLN A 891 -8.37 3.26 26.83
C GLN A 891 -8.21 4.78 26.98
N VAL A 892 -8.14 5.30 28.21
CA VAL A 892 -7.84 6.74 28.42
C VAL A 892 -6.35 6.98 28.17
N PRO A 893 -5.96 7.77 27.15
CA PRO A 893 -4.56 7.87 26.75
C PRO A 893 -3.71 8.67 27.74
N LYS A 894 -2.59 8.09 28.20
CA LYS A 894 -1.63 8.75 29.11
C LYS A 894 -0.34 9.21 28.42
N PRO A 895 0.32 10.28 28.91
CA PRO A 895 1.58 10.78 28.34
C PRO A 895 2.73 9.76 28.35
N SER A 896 2.93 9.03 29.44
CA SER A 896 4.08 8.10 29.60
C SER A 896 3.88 6.82 28.79
N ALA A 897 4.76 6.53 27.83
CA ALA A 897 4.65 5.37 26.92
C ALA A 897 4.54 4.04 27.68
N THR A 898 5.38 3.83 28.70
CA THR A 898 5.37 2.65 29.58
C THR A 898 4.04 2.37 30.28
N ALA A 899 3.17 3.37 30.46
CA ALA A 899 1.89 3.20 31.16
C ALA A 899 0.74 2.75 30.25
N ARG A 900 0.77 3.10 28.95
CA ARG A 900 -0.39 3.09 28.03
C ARG A 900 -1.01 1.73 27.71
N PHE A 901 -0.41 0.63 28.20
CA PHE A 901 -0.94 -0.73 28.04
C PHE A 901 -1.74 -1.19 29.27
N ALA A 902 -1.34 -0.77 30.47
CA ALA A 902 -1.90 -1.22 31.74
C ALA A 902 -3.11 -0.40 32.22
N ASP A 903 -3.56 0.57 31.43
CA ASP A 903 -4.65 1.47 31.78
C ASP A 903 -6.03 0.82 31.64
N PRO A 904 -6.98 1.08 32.56
CA PRO A 904 -8.34 0.55 32.48
C PRO A 904 -9.05 0.88 31.17
N PHE A 905 -9.91 -0.02 30.73
CA PHE A 905 -10.74 0.17 29.55
C PHE A 905 -11.91 1.12 29.83
N ASP A 906 -12.31 1.84 28.77
CA ASP A 906 -13.68 2.33 28.58
C ASP A 906 -14.36 1.51 27.47
N LEU A 907 -15.67 1.33 27.55
CA LEU A 907 -16.50 0.72 26.51
C LEU A 907 -17.50 1.76 26.01
N LEU A 908 -17.41 2.13 24.74
CA LEU A 908 -18.43 2.94 24.07
C LEU A 908 -19.46 2.02 23.42
N ILE A 909 -20.74 2.33 23.60
CA ILE A 909 -21.89 1.59 23.08
C ILE A 909 -22.74 2.55 22.24
N ALA A 910 -22.76 2.38 20.92
CA ALA A 910 -23.59 3.17 20.01
C ALA A 910 -24.85 2.40 19.62
N LEU A 911 -26.02 2.86 20.05
CA LEU A 911 -27.27 2.13 19.82
C LEU A 911 -27.77 2.22 18.38
N ASP A 912 -28.32 1.11 17.88
CA ASP A 912 -29.09 1.06 16.63
C ASP A 912 -30.55 1.56 16.82
N ASN A 913 -31.44 1.20 15.89
CA ASN A 913 -32.87 1.54 15.94
C ASN A 913 -33.68 0.64 16.91
N ASP A 914 -33.17 -0.56 17.23
CA ASP A 914 -33.81 -1.55 18.10
C ASP A 914 -33.30 -1.46 19.55
N GLY A 915 -32.46 -0.47 19.84
CA GLY A 915 -31.88 -0.24 21.16
C GLY A 915 -30.77 -1.24 21.53
N GLN A 916 -30.10 -1.81 20.53
CA GLN A 916 -29.07 -2.83 20.69
C GLN A 916 -27.69 -2.36 20.21
N ALA A 917 -26.65 -3.06 20.68
CA ALA A 917 -25.29 -2.96 20.15
C ALA A 917 -24.46 -4.21 20.50
N GLY A 918 -23.59 -4.65 19.58
CA GLY A 918 -22.66 -5.77 19.79
C GLY A 918 -21.20 -5.34 19.62
N GLY A 919 -20.25 -6.04 20.24
CA GLY A 919 -18.83 -5.72 20.13
C GLY A 919 -17.91 -6.85 20.58
N GLN A 920 -16.60 -6.69 20.35
CA GLN A 920 -15.58 -7.64 20.77
C GLN A 920 -14.30 -6.93 21.22
N LEU A 921 -13.49 -7.63 22.02
CA LEU A 921 -12.12 -7.24 22.39
C LEU A 921 -11.23 -8.47 22.30
N TYR A 922 -10.14 -8.37 21.52
CA TYR A 922 -9.03 -9.31 21.56
C TYR A 922 -7.87 -8.69 22.34
N TRP A 923 -7.27 -9.43 23.26
CA TRP A 923 -6.19 -8.91 24.10
C TRP A 923 -5.19 -10.01 24.49
N ASP A 924 -3.92 -9.82 24.16
CA ASP A 924 -2.78 -10.65 24.58
C ASP A 924 -1.81 -9.80 25.42
N ASP A 925 -0.51 -10.09 25.39
CA ASP A 925 0.52 -9.25 26.02
C ASP A 925 1.03 -8.09 25.14
N GLY A 926 0.51 -7.94 23.93
CA GLY A 926 0.88 -6.91 22.97
C GLY A 926 2.24 -7.09 22.28
N GLU A 927 3.08 -8.06 22.68
CA GLU A 927 4.42 -8.24 22.09
C GLU A 927 4.89 -9.68 21.84
N SER A 928 4.48 -10.75 22.52
CA SER A 928 5.01 -12.12 22.29
C SER A 928 4.76 -12.63 20.86
N VAL A 929 5.72 -13.33 20.23
CA VAL A 929 5.59 -13.81 18.83
C VAL A 929 4.49 -14.86 18.65
N VAL A 930 3.55 -14.59 17.74
CA VAL A 930 2.44 -15.49 17.40
C VAL A 930 2.90 -16.56 16.40
N GLN A 931 3.43 -17.68 16.89
CA GLN A 931 3.75 -18.84 16.07
C GLN A 931 2.49 -19.63 15.63
N ASN A 932 1.47 -19.68 16.49
CA ASN A 932 0.17 -20.31 16.22
C ASN A 932 -0.88 -19.79 17.21
N PHE A 933 -2.00 -19.25 16.74
CA PHE A 933 -3.09 -18.73 17.58
C PHE A 933 -3.71 -19.78 18.52
N THR A 934 -3.65 -21.07 18.17
CA THR A 934 -4.15 -22.17 19.02
C THR A 934 -3.43 -22.18 20.38
N SER A 935 -2.11 -22.01 20.36
CA SER A 935 -1.23 -21.99 21.54
C SER A 935 -0.92 -20.59 22.07
N HIS A 936 -1.15 -19.54 21.29
CA HIS A 936 -0.92 -18.15 21.72
C HIS A 936 -1.87 -17.76 22.87
N ARG A 937 -1.36 -17.05 23.87
CA ARG A 937 -2.14 -16.70 25.07
C ARG A 937 -2.84 -15.37 24.85
N PHE A 938 -4.15 -15.40 24.67
CA PHE A 938 -4.97 -14.21 24.44
C PHE A 938 -6.39 -14.41 24.98
N TYR A 939 -6.92 -13.35 25.59
CA TYR A 939 -8.34 -13.22 25.91
C TYR A 939 -9.13 -12.82 24.66
N HIS A 940 -10.35 -13.34 24.56
CA HIS A 940 -11.36 -12.92 23.59
C HIS A 940 -12.67 -12.66 24.33
N PHE A 941 -13.14 -11.41 24.30
CA PHE A 941 -14.41 -11.00 24.90
C PHE A 941 -15.44 -10.70 23.82
N SER A 942 -16.70 -11.01 24.11
CA SER A 942 -17.86 -10.48 23.40
C SER A 942 -18.68 -9.59 24.34
N PHE A 943 -19.14 -8.46 23.80
CA PHE A 943 -20.04 -7.52 24.45
C PHE A 943 -21.39 -7.55 23.73
N SER A 944 -22.48 -7.65 24.48
CA SER A 944 -23.85 -7.63 23.96
C SER A 944 -24.68 -6.67 24.82
N PHE A 945 -25.24 -5.63 24.20
CA PHE A 945 -26.04 -4.62 24.88
C PHE A 945 -27.47 -4.54 24.31
N SER A 946 -28.45 -4.42 25.20
CA SER A 946 -29.86 -4.24 24.87
C SER A 946 -30.55 -3.28 25.84
N SER A 947 -31.28 -2.30 25.32
CA SER A 947 -32.02 -1.30 26.10
C SER A 947 -33.50 -1.29 25.73
N THR A 948 -34.29 -2.03 26.51
CA THR A 948 -35.76 -2.06 26.42
C THR A 948 -36.38 -0.80 27.04
N THR A 949 -37.69 -0.58 26.88
CA THR A 949 -38.40 0.58 27.45
C THR A 949 -38.14 0.78 28.95
N THR A 950 -38.01 -0.29 29.73
CA THR A 950 -37.91 -0.28 31.20
C THR A 950 -36.56 -0.72 31.76
N LYS A 951 -35.75 -1.47 31.01
CA LYS A 951 -34.50 -2.10 31.50
C LYS A 951 -33.40 -2.06 30.44
N SER A 952 -32.18 -1.73 30.86
CA SER A 952 -30.95 -1.94 30.11
C SER A 952 -30.17 -3.16 30.64
N THR A 953 -29.43 -3.82 29.76
CA THR A 953 -28.56 -4.97 30.09
C THR A 953 -27.33 -4.95 29.20
N LEU A 954 -26.14 -4.99 29.81
CA LEU A 954 -24.87 -5.31 29.17
C LEU A 954 -24.45 -6.72 29.63
N GLU A 955 -24.23 -7.60 28.68
CA GLU A 955 -23.71 -8.96 28.85
C GLU A 955 -22.28 -8.99 28.31
N ILE A 956 -21.34 -9.50 29.12
CA ILE A 956 -19.91 -9.61 28.79
C ILE A 956 -19.53 -11.08 28.92
N ILE A 957 -19.06 -11.69 27.83
CA ILE A 957 -18.74 -13.12 27.78
C ILE A 957 -17.28 -13.31 27.37
N VAL A 958 -16.53 -14.08 28.16
CA VAL A 958 -15.16 -14.48 27.86
C VAL A 958 -15.19 -15.72 26.95
N LEU A 959 -15.18 -15.50 25.63
CA LEU A 959 -15.17 -16.55 24.62
C LEU A 959 -13.88 -17.37 24.65
N ARG A 960 -12.75 -16.75 25.01
CA ARG A 960 -11.47 -17.42 25.29
C ARG A 960 -10.79 -16.76 26.49
N PRO A 961 -10.52 -17.47 27.60
CA PRO A 961 -9.74 -16.95 28.72
C PRO A 961 -8.24 -17.12 28.49
N ALA A 962 -7.44 -16.35 29.22
CA ALA A 962 -5.99 -16.50 29.32
C ALA A 962 -5.50 -16.34 30.77
N ASP A 963 -4.21 -16.57 31.00
CA ASP A 963 -3.54 -16.63 32.31
C ASP A 963 -2.50 -15.51 32.47
N PHE A 964 -2.93 -14.26 32.24
CA PHE A 964 -2.15 -13.06 32.54
C PHE A 964 -3.06 -11.91 32.98
N ARG A 965 -2.49 -10.86 33.57
CA ARG A 965 -3.25 -9.73 34.10
C ARG A 965 -3.78 -8.85 32.97
N ILE A 966 -5.08 -8.61 32.95
CA ILE A 966 -5.77 -7.67 32.06
C ILE A 966 -6.21 -6.41 32.85
N PRO A 967 -6.32 -5.21 32.23
CA PRO A 967 -6.97 -4.06 32.85
C PRO A 967 -8.47 -4.30 33.10
N SER A 968 -9.02 -3.64 34.13
CA SER A 968 -10.46 -3.65 34.39
C SER A 968 -11.23 -2.77 33.40
N LEU A 969 -12.53 -3.02 33.23
CA LEU A 969 -13.45 -2.06 32.62
C LEU A 969 -13.91 -1.10 33.73
N ASN A 970 -13.71 0.20 33.56
CA ASN A 970 -14.07 1.21 34.57
C ASN A 970 -15.14 2.21 34.09
N VAL A 971 -15.28 2.42 32.78
CA VAL A 971 -16.20 3.41 32.19
C VAL A 971 -17.05 2.76 31.11
N ILE A 972 -18.34 3.07 31.09
CA ILE A 972 -19.28 2.73 30.02
C ILE A 972 -19.93 4.02 29.52
N GLU A 973 -19.79 4.30 28.22
CA GLU A 973 -20.48 5.41 27.55
C GLU A 973 -21.52 4.84 26.57
N ILE A 974 -22.71 5.42 26.51
CA ILE A 974 -23.82 4.93 25.68
C ILE A 974 -24.44 6.10 24.91
N PHE A 975 -24.46 6.01 23.58
CA PHE A 975 -25.14 6.96 22.69
C PHE A 975 -26.52 6.44 22.27
N GLY A 976 -27.47 7.35 22.04
CA GLY A 976 -28.86 7.02 21.71
C GLY A 976 -29.69 6.56 22.92
N SER A 977 -29.26 6.88 24.15
CA SER A 977 -29.97 6.54 25.38
C SER A 977 -31.13 7.50 25.66
N ASP A 978 -32.25 7.27 24.98
CA ASP A 978 -33.41 8.16 24.96
C ASP A 978 -34.15 8.33 26.30
N LEU A 979 -33.94 7.42 27.27
CA LEU A 979 -34.47 7.53 28.64
C LEU A 979 -33.36 7.53 29.69
N GLU A 980 -33.60 8.28 30.78
CA GLU A 980 -32.69 8.39 31.91
C GLU A 980 -32.49 7.03 32.62
N PRO A 981 -31.25 6.59 32.86
CA PRO A 981 -30.98 5.42 33.69
C PRO A 981 -31.30 5.71 35.17
N ASP A 982 -31.81 4.72 35.90
CA ASP A 982 -31.82 4.80 37.36
C ASP A 982 -30.52 4.23 37.93
N PHE A 983 -29.55 5.13 38.16
CA PHE A 983 -28.25 4.80 38.73
C PHE A 983 -28.31 4.07 40.08
N ALA A 984 -29.42 4.15 40.84
CA ALA A 984 -29.59 3.43 42.10
C ALA A 984 -29.99 1.95 41.91
N THR A 985 -30.34 1.53 40.69
CA THR A 985 -30.82 0.17 40.37
C THR A 985 -29.76 -0.74 39.74
N PHE A 986 -28.55 -0.22 39.51
CA PHE A 986 -27.46 -0.98 38.89
C PHE A 986 -27.04 -2.19 39.70
N LYS A 987 -26.90 -3.33 39.00
CA LYS A 987 -26.41 -4.59 39.55
C LYS A 987 -25.42 -5.25 38.61
N LEU A 988 -24.36 -5.83 39.18
CA LEU A 988 -23.44 -6.75 38.50
C LEU A 988 -23.71 -8.15 39.04
N ASN A 989 -24.11 -9.09 38.17
CA ASN A 989 -24.44 -10.48 38.53
C ASN A 989 -25.45 -10.55 39.70
N ASP A 990 -26.52 -9.75 39.61
CA ASP A 990 -27.53 -9.47 40.64
C ASP A 990 -27.03 -8.88 41.99
N GLY A 991 -25.72 -8.75 42.18
CA GLY A 991 -25.09 -8.08 43.31
C GLY A 991 -24.94 -6.55 43.12
N PRO A 992 -24.61 -5.80 44.19
CA PRO A 992 -24.34 -4.36 44.11
C PRO A 992 -23.02 -4.09 43.36
N THR A 993 -22.94 -2.97 42.66
CA THR A 993 -21.73 -2.54 41.92
C THR A 993 -21.22 -1.16 42.39
N ALA A 994 -19.92 -0.90 42.21
CA ALA A 994 -19.19 0.25 42.75
C ALA A 994 -19.20 1.48 41.81
N ILE A 995 -20.40 1.94 41.43
CA ILE A 995 -20.58 3.11 40.58
C ILE A 995 -20.30 4.41 41.34
N ASP A 996 -19.51 5.28 40.72
CA ASP A 996 -19.26 6.64 41.18
C ASP A 996 -20.43 7.55 40.75
N LEU A 997 -21.40 7.71 41.65
CA LEU A 997 -22.55 8.59 41.48
C LEU A 997 -22.18 10.09 41.40
N SER A 998 -20.92 10.47 41.66
CA SER A 998 -20.45 11.85 41.48
C SER A 998 -19.94 12.15 40.07
N LYS A 999 -19.67 11.09 39.28
CA LYS A 999 -19.17 11.16 37.90
C LYS A 999 -20.11 10.56 36.86
N SER A 1000 -21.03 9.69 37.26
CA SER A 1000 -22.00 9.08 36.36
C SER A 1000 -23.16 10.04 36.08
N TYR A 1001 -23.52 10.25 34.81
CA TYR A 1001 -24.54 11.21 34.40
C TYR A 1001 -25.28 10.81 33.11
N TRP A 1002 -26.38 11.51 32.84
CA TRP A 1002 -27.13 11.41 31.58
C TRP A 1002 -27.34 12.81 30.98
N ASP A 1003 -26.80 13.05 29.78
CA ASP A 1003 -27.03 14.28 29.02
C ASP A 1003 -28.22 14.08 28.08
N ARG A 1004 -29.39 14.52 28.57
CA ARG A 1004 -30.67 14.54 27.82
C ARG A 1004 -30.62 15.34 26.51
N LYS A 1005 -29.63 16.19 26.26
CA LYS A 1005 -29.49 16.93 24.99
C LYS A 1005 -28.72 16.14 23.94
N ARG A 1006 -27.89 15.18 24.35
CA ARG A 1006 -27.07 14.32 23.50
C ARG A 1006 -27.57 12.87 23.46
N ASN A 1007 -28.59 12.53 24.24
CA ASN A 1007 -29.01 11.17 24.56
C ASN A 1007 -27.80 10.28 24.90
N LEU A 1008 -26.95 10.82 25.77
CA LEU A 1008 -25.67 10.24 26.17
C LEU A 1008 -25.73 9.83 27.64
N THR A 1009 -25.47 8.56 27.93
CA THR A 1009 -25.24 8.06 29.30
C THR A 1009 -23.74 7.84 29.51
N HIS A 1010 -23.20 8.32 30.62
CA HIS A 1010 -21.84 8.07 31.07
C HIS A 1010 -21.89 7.42 32.46
N ILE A 1011 -21.23 6.28 32.62
CA ILE A 1011 -21.15 5.52 33.88
C ILE A 1011 -19.67 5.32 34.19
N GLU A 1012 -19.21 5.75 35.35
CA GLU A 1012 -17.85 5.46 35.86
C GLU A 1012 -17.95 4.70 37.18
N GLY A 1013 -17.06 3.71 37.37
CA GLY A 1013 -16.87 3.02 38.64
C GLY A 1013 -15.42 2.59 38.83
N VAL A 1014 -15.00 2.44 40.09
CA VAL A 1014 -13.67 1.90 40.41
C VAL A 1014 -13.76 0.38 40.37
N LEU A 1015 -13.11 -0.24 39.37
CA LEU A 1015 -13.26 -1.68 39.06
C LEU A 1015 -14.73 -2.04 38.74
N LEU A 1016 -15.35 -1.28 37.83
CA LEU A 1016 -16.78 -1.44 37.48
C LEU A 1016 -17.10 -2.87 36.98
N VAL A 1017 -16.19 -3.47 36.20
CA VAL A 1017 -16.10 -4.92 35.97
C VAL A 1017 -14.63 -5.36 35.99
N ASP A 1018 -14.31 -6.36 36.81
CA ASP A 1018 -13.03 -7.06 36.76
C ASP A 1018 -13.09 -8.19 35.73
N LEU A 1019 -12.62 -7.87 34.51
CA LEU A 1019 -12.59 -8.76 33.34
C LEU A 1019 -11.76 -10.04 33.53
N GLN A 1020 -11.01 -10.19 34.63
CA GLN A 1020 -10.29 -11.42 34.97
C GLN A 1020 -11.06 -12.31 35.97
N SER A 1021 -12.05 -11.76 36.66
CA SER A 1021 -12.71 -12.43 37.80
C SER A 1021 -13.81 -13.41 37.41
N SER A 1022 -14.43 -13.24 36.24
CA SER A 1022 -15.54 -14.06 35.73
C SER A 1022 -15.32 -14.44 34.26
N VAL A 1023 -16.01 -15.49 33.82
CA VAL A 1023 -16.14 -15.84 32.39
C VAL A 1023 -17.42 -15.27 31.77
N HIS A 1024 -18.33 -14.76 32.59
CA HIS A 1024 -19.61 -14.18 32.19
C HIS A 1024 -20.06 -13.16 33.23
N ASP A 1025 -20.21 -11.90 32.83
CA ASP A 1025 -20.71 -10.82 33.67
C ASP A 1025 -21.94 -10.17 33.04
N ILE A 1026 -22.96 -9.91 33.85
CA ILE A 1026 -24.20 -9.23 33.43
C ILE A 1026 -24.39 -7.99 34.30
N LEU A 1027 -24.28 -6.81 33.67
CA LEU A 1027 -24.57 -5.51 34.27
C LEU A 1027 -25.99 -5.07 33.86
N THR A 1028 -26.87 -4.81 34.82
CA THR A 1028 -28.27 -4.45 34.55
C THR A 1028 -28.76 -3.28 35.38
N TRP A 1029 -29.66 -2.48 34.81
CA TRP A 1029 -30.32 -1.36 35.49
C TRP A 1029 -31.69 -1.04 34.88
N GLU A 1030 -32.55 -0.42 35.68
CA GLU A 1030 -33.86 0.09 35.27
C GLU A 1030 -33.73 1.48 34.62
N ARG A 1031 -34.71 1.86 33.80
CA ARG A 1031 -34.80 3.19 33.19
C ARG A 1031 -35.99 3.94 33.79
N LYS A 1032 -35.80 5.21 34.12
CA LYS A 1032 -36.85 6.04 34.73
C LYS A 1032 -37.99 6.22 33.74
N SER A 1033 -39.21 5.87 34.15
CA SER A 1033 -40.41 6.05 33.33
C SER A 1033 -40.60 7.52 32.98
N ALA A 1034 -41.00 7.83 31.74
CA ALA A 1034 -41.26 9.20 31.27
C ALA A 1034 -42.41 9.93 31.99
N SER A 1035 -43.08 9.28 32.96
CA SER A 1035 -44.26 9.76 33.68
C SER A 1035 -43.96 10.21 35.12
N SER A 1036 -43.14 11.25 35.30
CA SER A 1036 -42.97 11.92 36.60
C SER A 1036 -42.64 13.42 36.50
N THR A 1037 -43.16 14.14 35.49
CA THR A 1037 -43.30 15.60 35.55
C THR A 1037 -44.31 15.98 36.63
N VAL A 1038 -43.83 16.06 37.88
CA VAL A 1038 -44.58 16.62 39.00
C VAL A 1038 -44.77 18.11 38.73
N ASN A 1039 -46.01 18.53 38.50
CA ASN A 1039 -46.34 19.96 38.46
C ASN A 1039 -46.00 20.56 39.85
N PRO A 1040 -45.17 21.62 39.93
CA PRO A 1040 -44.85 22.29 41.19
C PRO A 1040 -46.01 23.20 41.61
N THR A 1041 -47.18 22.60 41.86
CA THR A 1041 -48.41 23.33 42.15
C THR A 1041 -49.46 22.48 42.88
N ASP A 1042 -49.08 21.75 43.93
CA ASP A 1042 -50.01 21.57 45.06
C ASP A 1042 -49.35 21.19 46.39
N ILE A 1043 -50.15 21.29 47.46
CA ILE A 1043 -49.86 21.03 48.88
C ILE A 1043 -49.14 22.19 49.61
N SER A 1044 -49.96 23.05 50.22
CA SER A 1044 -49.62 23.83 51.41
C SER A 1044 -50.61 23.50 52.53
N ALA A 1045 -50.18 23.67 53.80
CA ALA A 1045 -50.85 23.20 55.02
C ALA A 1045 -50.93 21.65 55.15
N GLN A 1046 -50.80 21.05 56.33
CA GLN A 1046 -51.01 21.58 57.69
C GLN A 1046 -49.76 21.52 58.59
N ALA A 1047 -49.93 21.91 59.86
CA ALA A 1047 -48.85 22.16 60.82
C ALA A 1047 -49.09 21.48 62.18
N THR A 1048 -48.13 21.68 63.09
CA THR A 1048 -48.16 21.53 64.56
C THR A 1048 -47.77 20.19 65.21
N THR A 1049 -47.10 20.36 66.36
CA THR A 1049 -46.74 19.39 67.42
C THR A 1049 -45.59 18.39 67.16
N ALA A 1050 -44.76 18.02 68.14
CA ALA A 1050 -44.25 18.76 69.33
C ALA A 1050 -43.16 17.93 70.04
N SER A 1051 -42.16 18.59 70.65
CA SER A 1051 -41.22 18.06 71.66
C SER A 1051 -40.29 16.92 71.19
N SER A 1052 -39.12 16.59 71.74
CA SER A 1052 -38.07 17.14 72.64
C SER A 1052 -37.12 15.92 72.86
N THR A 1053 -35.82 15.99 73.19
CA THR A 1053 -35.12 16.79 74.21
C THR A 1053 -33.61 16.95 73.93
N ASN A 1054 -33.08 18.17 74.13
CA ASN A 1054 -31.91 18.54 74.97
C ASN A 1054 -30.64 17.62 74.96
N THR A 1055 -29.48 18.01 74.39
CA THR A 1055 -28.44 19.04 74.80
C THR A 1055 -27.45 18.59 75.89
N PRO A 1056 -26.25 19.19 76.06
CA PRO A 1056 -25.35 19.94 75.14
C PRO A 1056 -23.84 19.55 75.30
N ILE A 1057 -22.89 20.29 74.68
CA ILE A 1057 -21.73 20.92 75.38
C ILE A 1057 -20.96 21.95 74.51
N ALA A 1058 -20.62 23.07 75.17
CA ALA A 1058 -19.64 24.16 74.93
C ALA A 1058 -19.05 24.54 73.54
N VAL A 1059 -18.92 25.86 73.34
CA VAL A 1059 -18.06 26.57 72.35
C VAL A 1059 -16.79 27.12 73.07
N PRO A 1060 -15.79 27.70 72.38
CA PRO A 1060 -15.75 29.16 72.32
C PRO A 1060 -15.26 29.78 70.99
N SER A 1061 -15.73 31.00 70.70
CA SER A 1061 -15.16 31.95 69.71
C SER A 1061 -14.32 33.02 70.44
N PRO A 1062 -13.61 33.95 69.75
CA PRO A 1062 -14.26 35.22 69.38
C PRO A 1062 -13.74 36.01 68.15
N GLU A 1063 -14.60 36.87 67.57
CA GLU A 1063 -14.34 38.26 67.08
C GLU A 1063 -13.33 38.57 65.94
N SER A 1064 -13.43 39.67 65.16
CA SER A 1064 -14.55 40.61 64.85
C SER A 1064 -14.26 41.47 63.57
N SER A 1065 -15.26 42.21 63.08
CA SER A 1065 -15.24 43.06 61.85
C SER A 1065 -14.95 44.56 62.12
N PRO A 1066 -14.75 45.43 61.10
CA PRO A 1066 -15.90 46.27 60.64
C PRO A 1066 -15.94 46.74 59.15
N HIS A 1067 -17.09 47.35 58.82
CA HIS A 1067 -17.57 47.97 57.56
C HIS A 1067 -17.42 49.53 57.57
N PRO A 1068 -18.01 50.41 56.67
CA PRO A 1068 -19.06 50.26 55.63
C PRO A 1068 -18.58 50.66 54.19
N VAL A 1069 -19.23 51.36 53.22
CA VAL A 1069 -20.23 52.48 53.10
C VAL A 1069 -21.27 52.20 51.95
N SER A 1070 -22.21 53.12 51.69
CA SER A 1070 -23.39 53.09 50.77
C SER A 1070 -23.24 53.97 49.48
N THR A 1071 -24.20 54.25 48.56
CA THR A 1071 -25.71 54.28 48.62
C THR A 1071 -26.43 54.36 47.23
N SER A 1072 -27.60 53.70 47.07
CA SER A 1072 -28.81 54.09 46.25
C SER A 1072 -28.72 54.14 44.68
N SER A 1073 -29.78 54.09 43.84
CA SER A 1073 -31.27 54.08 43.97
C SER A 1073 -32.00 53.42 42.75
N LEU A 1074 -33.35 53.30 42.80
CA LEU A 1074 -34.34 52.77 41.80
C LEU A 1074 -35.09 53.95 41.06
N PRO A 1075 -36.13 53.83 40.16
CA PRO A 1075 -37.09 52.72 39.93
C PRO A 1075 -37.80 52.47 38.54
N SER A 1076 -38.31 51.24 38.34
CA SER A 1076 -39.68 50.87 37.84
C SER A 1076 -40.22 51.02 36.38
N THR A 1077 -41.24 50.19 36.11
CA THR A 1077 -42.29 50.20 35.04
C THR A 1077 -41.95 49.66 33.64
N SER A 1078 -42.92 49.17 32.84
CA SER A 1078 -43.81 47.99 32.98
C SER A 1078 -44.85 47.93 31.83
N LYS A 1079 -45.12 46.74 31.27
CA LYS A 1079 -46.46 46.21 30.82
C LYS A 1079 -46.38 45.10 29.75
N GLU A 1080 -47.15 44.03 29.97
CA GLU A 1080 -47.74 43.21 28.90
C GLU A 1080 -49.05 43.87 28.40
N PRO A 1081 -49.72 43.33 27.35
CA PRO A 1081 -50.73 42.31 27.66
C PRO A 1081 -50.73 41.09 26.70
N SER A 1082 -51.45 40.05 27.13
CA SER A 1082 -51.60 38.74 26.49
C SER A 1082 -52.93 38.58 25.73
N PHE A 1083 -53.04 37.63 24.78
CA PHE A 1083 -53.87 36.41 24.90
C PHE A 1083 -54.03 35.57 23.61
N SER A 1084 -54.47 34.31 23.82
CA SER A 1084 -55.20 33.39 22.92
C SER A 1084 -54.52 32.79 21.68
N THR A 1085 -54.37 31.45 21.72
CA THR A 1085 -54.46 30.54 20.57
C THR A 1085 -55.94 30.28 20.22
N PRO A 1086 -56.27 29.82 19.00
CA PRO A 1086 -56.55 28.38 18.82
C PRO A 1086 -56.21 27.75 17.44
N LEU A 1087 -56.01 26.43 17.45
CA LEU A 1087 -56.19 25.39 16.40
C LEU A 1087 -55.67 25.57 14.94
N PHE A 1088 -54.78 24.64 14.56
CA PHE A 1088 -54.75 23.75 13.36
C PHE A 1088 -55.91 23.76 12.31
N PRO A 1089 -55.72 23.25 11.05
CA PRO A 1089 -54.52 22.64 10.41
C PRO A 1089 -54.15 23.30 9.02
N PRO A 1090 -53.96 22.63 7.83
CA PRO A 1090 -52.68 22.79 7.12
C PRO A 1090 -52.71 23.04 5.57
N THR A 1091 -51.51 23.13 4.99
CA THR A 1091 -51.13 22.83 3.57
C THR A 1091 -51.53 23.74 2.38
N SER A 1092 -50.53 23.90 1.48
CA SER A 1092 -50.60 24.03 -0.01
C SER A 1092 -50.66 25.41 -0.71
N SER A 1093 -49.98 25.46 -1.89
CA SER A 1093 -50.03 26.46 -3.00
C SER A 1093 -49.88 27.97 -2.68
N THR A 1094 -48.80 28.71 -2.99
CA THR A 1094 -48.06 29.03 -4.25
C THR A 1094 -48.56 30.23 -5.09
N ALA A 1095 -47.60 31.11 -5.45
CA ALA A 1095 -47.49 31.94 -6.68
C ALA A 1095 -48.07 33.38 -6.75
N SER A 1096 -47.45 34.19 -7.62
CA SER A 1096 -47.67 35.64 -7.94
C SER A 1096 -47.48 36.62 -6.77
N GLY A 1097 -47.15 37.92 -6.93
CA GLY A 1097 -47.07 38.87 -8.06
C GLY A 1097 -47.49 40.27 -7.53
N GLU A 1098 -47.14 41.45 -8.07
CA GLU A 1098 -46.45 41.84 -9.31
C GLU A 1098 -46.11 43.38 -9.26
N THR A 1099 -45.04 43.87 -9.93
CA THR A 1099 -44.77 45.31 -10.28
C THR A 1099 -44.64 46.36 -9.12
N THR A 1100 -44.18 47.62 -9.26
CA THR A 1100 -43.95 48.57 -10.39
C THR A 1100 -42.65 49.42 -10.27
N GLN A 1101 -42.23 50.05 -11.39
CA GLN A 1101 -41.15 51.07 -11.54
C GLN A 1101 -41.65 52.53 -11.23
N PRO A 1102 -40.87 53.66 -11.27
CA PRO A 1102 -39.91 54.09 -12.33
C PRO A 1102 -38.65 54.92 -11.89
N SER A 1103 -37.97 55.60 -12.84
CA SER A 1103 -36.76 56.47 -12.73
C SER A 1103 -37.08 57.95 -13.14
N PRO A 1104 -36.18 58.96 -13.44
CA PRO A 1104 -34.70 59.00 -13.58
C PRO A 1104 -33.90 60.19 -12.87
N PRO A 1105 -33.16 61.15 -13.53
CA PRO A 1105 -31.75 61.62 -13.24
C PRO A 1105 -31.65 63.06 -12.61
N PRO A 1106 -30.50 63.83 -12.51
CA PRO A 1106 -29.04 63.69 -12.87
C PRO A 1106 -28.06 63.85 -11.65
N ALA A 1107 -26.70 63.94 -11.66
CA ALA A 1107 -25.57 63.94 -12.62
C ALA A 1107 -24.79 65.26 -12.97
N THR A 1108 -23.44 65.14 -13.16
CA THR A 1108 -22.39 66.07 -13.73
C THR A 1108 -21.55 67.07 -12.87
N GLN A 1109 -20.26 67.22 -13.25
CA GLN A 1109 -19.25 68.30 -12.99
C GLN A 1109 -18.64 68.46 -11.57
N THR A 1110 -17.49 69.14 -11.34
CA THR A 1110 -16.05 69.05 -11.77
C THR A 1110 -15.27 70.26 -11.18
N SER A 1111 -13.93 70.17 -11.03
CA SER A 1111 -12.97 71.29 -10.78
C SER A 1111 -12.91 71.88 -9.34
N THR A 1112 -11.81 72.44 -8.79
CA THR A 1112 -10.35 72.41 -9.12
C THR A 1112 -9.47 72.96 -7.96
N LEU A 1113 -8.19 72.53 -7.91
CA LEU A 1113 -6.96 73.30 -7.53
C LEU A 1113 -6.71 73.83 -6.08
N THR A 1114 -5.39 73.89 -5.75
CA THR A 1114 -4.68 74.85 -4.84
C THR A 1114 -4.93 74.83 -3.32
N GLN A 1115 -3.95 75.05 -2.39
CA GLN A 1115 -2.47 75.15 -2.44
C GLN A 1115 -1.84 75.15 -1.01
N HIS A 1116 -0.49 75.10 -0.90
CA HIS A 1116 0.36 75.42 0.29
C HIS A 1116 0.28 74.44 1.50
N THR A 1117 1.36 73.93 2.13
CA THR A 1117 2.59 74.50 2.78
C THR A 1117 2.28 75.38 4.01
N SER A 1118 3.02 75.38 5.13
CA SER A 1118 4.45 75.08 5.42
C SER A 1118 4.58 74.62 6.91
N ALA A 1119 5.48 73.72 7.36
CA ALA A 1119 6.95 73.80 7.61
C ALA A 1119 7.36 74.33 9.02
N GLU A 1120 8.63 74.08 9.40
CA GLU A 1120 9.35 74.51 10.65
C GLU A 1120 8.85 73.89 11.98
N THR A 1121 9.60 73.75 13.09
CA THR A 1121 11.06 73.63 13.45
C THR A 1121 11.11 72.80 14.78
N SER A 1122 12.20 72.46 15.50
CA SER A 1122 13.62 72.89 15.55
C SER A 1122 14.57 71.73 15.97
N SER A 1123 15.82 72.05 16.34
CA SER A 1123 16.90 71.17 16.80
C SER A 1123 17.26 71.30 18.30
N THR A 1124 17.93 70.29 18.88
CA THR A 1124 19.17 70.47 19.69
C THR A 1124 20.01 69.18 19.76
N ALA A 1125 21.32 69.31 20.04
CA ALA A 1125 22.30 68.21 20.16
C ALA A 1125 23.42 68.55 21.20
N PRO A 1126 24.66 68.00 21.14
CA PRO A 1126 25.27 67.10 22.14
C PRO A 1126 26.28 67.85 23.08
N PRO A 1127 27.30 67.23 23.77
CA PRO A 1127 28.49 66.58 23.15
C PRO A 1127 29.17 65.39 23.91
N GLU A 1128 30.14 64.75 23.23
CA GLU A 1128 31.45 64.17 23.69
C GLU A 1128 31.58 63.32 24.98
N THR A 1129 32.31 62.18 25.00
CA THR A 1129 33.80 62.09 24.95
C THR A 1129 34.32 60.64 24.71
N SER A 1130 35.65 60.45 24.60
CA SER A 1130 36.38 59.17 24.30
C SER A 1130 37.82 59.23 24.92
N PRO A 1131 38.88 58.43 24.57
CA PRO A 1131 39.08 56.99 24.23
C PRO A 1131 40.27 56.29 25.01
N SER A 1132 40.53 54.98 24.82
CA SER A 1132 41.86 54.25 24.85
C SER A 1132 41.66 52.71 24.88
N THR A 1133 42.13 51.88 23.92
CA THR A 1133 43.50 51.34 23.58
C THR A 1133 44.14 50.47 24.68
N ILE A 1134 44.62 49.24 24.45
CA ILE A 1134 45.81 48.77 23.65
C ILE A 1134 45.58 47.28 23.24
N SER A 1135 45.67 46.87 21.95
CA SER A 1135 46.83 46.23 21.24
C SER A 1135 47.32 44.88 21.83
N SER A 1136 47.56 43.80 21.06
CA SER A 1136 48.51 43.70 19.92
C SER A 1136 48.13 42.68 18.80
N SER A 1137 49.03 42.47 17.82
CA SER A 1137 48.89 41.73 16.53
C SER A 1137 50.29 41.43 15.93
N PRO A 1138 50.53 41.00 14.66
CA PRO A 1138 49.80 40.15 13.68
C PRO A 1138 50.68 39.01 13.03
N SER A 1139 50.08 38.18 12.13
CA SER A 1139 50.65 37.55 10.89
C SER A 1139 52.01 36.75 10.94
N THR A 1140 52.56 36.08 9.90
CA THR A 1140 52.43 36.19 8.42
C THR A 1140 52.98 34.94 7.67
N GLN A 1141 52.44 34.67 6.47
CA GLN A 1141 53.10 34.17 5.23
C GLN A 1141 53.74 32.77 5.08
N GLU A 1142 53.35 32.09 3.98
CA GLU A 1142 54.20 31.20 3.15
C GLU A 1142 55.15 32.03 2.24
N PRO A 1143 56.13 31.41 1.55
CA PRO A 1143 55.85 31.04 0.14
C PRO A 1143 56.54 29.75 -0.38
N SER A 1144 56.08 29.28 -1.55
CA SER A 1144 56.59 28.16 -2.36
C SER A 1144 57.89 28.46 -3.14
N THR A 1145 58.68 27.42 -3.50
CA THR A 1145 59.04 27.07 -4.92
C THR A 1145 59.92 25.80 -5.06
N ASP A 1146 59.47 24.90 -5.95
CA ASP A 1146 60.19 24.23 -7.05
C ASP A 1146 61.42 23.27 -6.91
N ASN A 1147 61.23 22.09 -7.53
CA ASN A 1147 62.06 21.43 -8.57
C ASN A 1147 62.98 20.20 -8.31
N THR A 1148 62.53 19.07 -8.90
CA THR A 1148 63.26 18.07 -9.73
C THR A 1148 64.22 17.00 -9.15
N SER A 1149 63.68 15.77 -9.09
CA SER A 1149 64.20 14.49 -9.68
C SER A 1149 65.52 13.81 -9.21
N SER A 1150 65.42 12.52 -8.83
CA SER A 1150 66.03 11.32 -9.51
C SER A 1150 66.54 10.21 -8.55
N GLY A 1151 66.37 8.92 -8.93
CA GLY A 1151 66.93 7.71 -8.26
C GLY A 1151 66.29 7.33 -6.90
N GLN A 1152 65.85 6.11 -6.56
CA GLN A 1152 65.95 4.73 -7.05
C GLN A 1152 67.22 3.90 -6.66
N ASP A 1153 66.96 2.69 -6.13
CA ASP A 1153 67.77 1.46 -5.98
C ASP A 1153 68.90 1.27 -4.91
N SER A 1154 68.52 0.51 -3.86
CA SER A 1154 69.03 -0.87 -3.55
C SER A 1154 70.22 -1.13 -2.59
N SER A 1155 70.27 -2.39 -2.10
CA SER A 1155 71.33 -3.07 -1.28
C SER A 1155 71.42 -2.63 0.21
N VAL A 1156 71.42 -3.46 1.28
CA VAL A 1156 71.61 -4.93 1.53
C VAL A 1156 73.06 -5.39 1.31
N VAL A 1157 73.84 -6.09 2.17
CA VAL A 1157 73.67 -7.21 3.14
C VAL A 1157 74.69 -7.00 4.33
N PRO A 1158 75.25 -7.95 5.15
CA PRO A 1158 75.06 -9.43 5.34
C PRO A 1158 74.93 -10.01 6.79
N LEU A 1159 74.37 -11.23 6.86
CA LEU A 1159 74.75 -12.51 7.55
C LEU A 1159 75.66 -12.55 8.81
N THR A 1160 75.68 -13.61 9.65
CA THR A 1160 75.29 -15.06 9.55
C THR A 1160 74.41 -15.49 10.75
N THR A 1161 74.02 -16.74 11.12
CA THR A 1161 74.29 -18.20 10.83
C THR A 1161 73.04 -18.97 11.40
N PHE A 1162 72.86 -20.30 11.59
CA PHE A 1162 73.06 -21.64 10.95
C PHE A 1162 72.55 -22.68 12.00
N ASP A 1163 72.17 -23.95 11.79
CA ASP A 1163 71.70 -24.85 10.69
C ASP A 1163 71.24 -26.18 11.43
N THR A 1164 70.83 -27.38 10.96
CA THR A 1164 70.85 -28.12 9.68
C THR A 1164 69.72 -29.20 9.62
N ARG A 1165 68.84 -29.13 8.60
CA ARG A 1165 68.11 -30.20 7.84
C ARG A 1165 67.31 -31.38 8.49
N GLU A 1166 66.12 -31.58 7.89
CA GLU A 1166 65.53 -32.82 7.26
C GLU A 1166 64.87 -34.01 8.03
N THR A 1167 63.72 -34.42 7.44
CA THR A 1167 63.12 -35.79 7.31
C THR A 1167 62.31 -36.49 8.42
N THR A 1168 61.01 -36.66 8.12
CA THR A 1168 60.11 -37.84 8.29
C THR A 1168 59.90 -38.59 9.63
N SER A 1169 58.63 -38.54 10.07
CA SER A 1169 57.78 -39.66 10.57
C SER A 1169 57.98 -40.34 11.94
N ASN A 1170 56.81 -40.55 12.58
CA ASN A 1170 56.39 -41.66 13.46
C ASN A 1170 56.66 -41.69 14.99
N SER A 1171 55.56 -42.06 15.68
CA SER A 1171 55.40 -42.98 16.83
C SER A 1171 55.82 -42.61 18.27
N GLU A 1172 54.88 -42.87 19.19
CA GLU A 1172 55.05 -43.32 20.60
C GLU A 1172 55.60 -42.32 21.65
N SER A 1173 55.35 -42.42 22.97
CA SER A 1173 54.31 -43.11 23.78
C SER A 1173 54.42 -42.66 25.27
N THR A 1174 53.49 -43.09 26.15
CA THR A 1174 53.58 -43.13 27.65
C THR A 1174 53.60 -41.76 28.39
N THR A 1175 52.63 -41.29 29.22
CA THR A 1175 51.68 -41.85 30.24
C THR A 1175 52.16 -41.79 31.70
N ILE A 1176 51.29 -41.31 32.63
CA ILE A 1176 51.17 -41.45 34.13
C ILE A 1176 50.52 -40.11 34.65
N ARG A 1177 49.35 -39.99 35.33
CA ARG A 1177 48.57 -40.69 36.42
C ARG A 1177 49.16 -40.50 37.85
N ILE A 1178 48.47 -40.61 39.00
CA ILE A 1178 47.17 -41.18 39.51
C ILE A 1178 46.59 -40.17 40.57
N SER A 1179 45.30 -39.88 40.85
CA SER A 1179 43.92 -40.35 40.52
C SER A 1179 43.20 -41.35 41.50
N THR A 1180 42.52 -40.85 42.56
CA THR A 1180 41.63 -41.61 43.49
C THR A 1180 40.51 -40.73 44.12
N GLU A 1181 39.37 -41.21 44.67
CA GLU A 1181 38.35 -42.26 44.33
C GLU A 1181 37.25 -42.27 45.47
N PRO A 1182 36.16 -43.11 45.53
CA PRO A 1182 35.77 -44.29 44.72
C PRO A 1182 34.29 -44.35 44.20
N SER A 1183 33.89 -45.49 43.59
CA SER A 1183 32.59 -45.77 42.90
C SER A 1183 31.68 -46.79 43.69
N PRO A 1184 30.67 -47.60 43.17
CA PRO A 1184 30.62 -48.37 41.88
C PRO A 1184 29.24 -48.63 41.14
N LEU A 1185 29.26 -48.58 39.79
CA LEU A 1185 28.74 -49.54 38.74
C LEU A 1185 27.30 -50.18 38.78
N PRO A 1186 26.70 -50.69 37.65
CA PRO A 1186 27.35 -51.16 36.39
C PRO A 1186 26.77 -50.76 35.00
N THR A 1187 27.68 -50.64 34.01
CA THR A 1187 27.68 -50.94 32.52
C THR A 1187 26.38 -51.20 31.71
N THR A 1188 26.28 -50.96 30.38
CA THR A 1188 27.21 -50.75 29.22
C THR A 1188 26.53 -49.82 28.17
N SER A 1189 27.14 -48.73 27.65
CA SER A 1189 27.94 -48.60 26.39
C SER A 1189 27.31 -49.21 25.11
N ILE A 1190 27.40 -48.66 23.89
CA ILE A 1190 28.46 -47.85 23.21
C ILE A 1190 27.83 -46.76 22.27
N THR A 1191 28.65 -45.95 21.58
CA THR A 1191 28.35 -44.88 20.57
C THR A 1191 28.49 -45.40 19.10
N THR A 1192 28.51 -44.67 17.97
CA THR A 1192 28.76 -43.22 17.62
C THR A 1192 28.23 -42.86 16.20
N ASP A 1193 28.32 -41.57 15.81
CA ASP A 1193 28.48 -40.95 14.46
C ASP A 1193 27.32 -40.81 13.43
N GLU A 1194 27.57 -39.85 12.53
CA GLU A 1194 27.08 -39.62 11.15
C GLU A 1194 25.76 -38.87 10.81
N GLU A 1195 25.77 -38.36 9.58
CA GLU A 1195 24.91 -37.32 8.99
C GLU A 1195 23.52 -37.85 8.58
N ILE A 1196 22.54 -36.94 8.46
CA ILE A 1196 21.26 -37.25 7.79
C ILE A 1196 21.09 -36.33 6.58
N SER A 1197 21.44 -36.87 5.41
CA SER A 1197 20.95 -36.37 4.13
C SER A 1197 19.45 -36.70 3.98
N ILE A 1198 18.69 -35.78 3.41
CA ILE A 1198 17.26 -35.99 3.11
C ILE A 1198 17.11 -35.97 1.59
N GLU A 1199 17.12 -37.15 0.97
CA GLU A 1199 16.78 -37.32 -0.44
C GLU A 1199 15.35 -37.89 -0.58
N THR A 1200 14.66 -37.47 -1.63
CA THR A 1200 13.24 -37.77 -1.85
C THR A 1200 12.98 -39.19 -2.34
N THR A 1201 11.86 -39.80 -1.94
CA THR A 1201 11.13 -40.70 -2.87
C THR A 1201 9.64 -40.83 -2.53
N SER A 1202 8.81 -40.81 -3.57
CA SER A 1202 7.38 -41.13 -3.52
C SER A 1202 7.14 -42.64 -3.67
N LEU A 1203 6.07 -43.19 -3.08
CA LEU A 1203 5.50 -44.47 -3.53
C LEU A 1203 3.98 -44.56 -3.28
N VAL A 1204 3.31 -45.26 -4.19
CA VAL A 1204 1.85 -45.52 -4.18
C VAL A 1204 1.58 -46.90 -3.58
N GLY A 1205 0.53 -47.04 -2.76
CA GLY A 1205 0.10 -48.32 -2.20
C GLY A 1205 -1.41 -48.38 -1.96
N THR A 1206 -2.06 -49.46 -2.41
CA THR A 1206 -3.52 -49.63 -2.38
C THR A 1206 -3.98 -50.68 -1.37
N THR A 1207 -5.15 -50.42 -0.77
CA THR A 1207 -6.11 -51.41 -0.20
C THR A 1207 -5.61 -52.45 0.82
N SER A 1208 -6.09 -52.34 2.06
CA SER A 1208 -7.09 -53.29 2.61
C SER A 1208 -7.55 -52.88 4.02
N SER A 1209 -8.60 -53.52 4.53
CA SER A 1209 -9.38 -53.10 5.71
C SER A 1209 -9.16 -53.98 6.94
N THR A 1210 -9.10 -53.36 8.13
CA THR A 1210 -9.63 -53.93 9.39
C THR A 1210 -10.11 -52.81 10.32
N SER A 1211 -11.08 -53.09 11.17
CA SER A 1211 -11.81 -52.11 11.99
C SER A 1211 -11.59 -52.29 13.49
N ALA A 1212 -11.33 -51.19 14.20
CA ALA A 1212 -11.55 -51.04 15.64
C ALA A 1212 -11.98 -49.59 15.93
N ALA A 1213 -12.92 -49.39 16.86
CA ALA A 1213 -13.56 -48.08 17.08
C ALA A 1213 -13.32 -47.54 18.49
N ILE A 1214 -13.06 -46.23 18.59
CA ILE A 1214 -13.09 -45.42 19.83
C ILE A 1214 -13.87 -44.13 19.53
N SER A 1215 -14.47 -43.54 20.57
CA SER A 1215 -15.54 -42.53 20.54
C SER A 1215 -15.18 -41.14 20.00
N PRO A 1216 -16.14 -40.38 19.44
CA PRO A 1216 -15.99 -38.97 19.10
C PRO A 1216 -16.08 -38.04 20.33
N LEU A 1217 -15.43 -36.89 20.25
CA LEU A 1217 -15.63 -35.73 21.15
C LEU A 1217 -16.74 -34.79 20.60
N PRO A 1218 -17.28 -33.86 21.42
CA PRO A 1218 -18.53 -33.17 21.11
C PRO A 1218 -18.40 -32.05 20.07
N THR A 1219 -19.45 -31.87 19.27
CA THR A 1219 -19.61 -30.75 18.35
C THR A 1219 -20.16 -29.52 19.08
N LEU A 1220 -19.39 -28.43 19.15
CA LEU A 1220 -19.89 -27.14 19.62
C LEU A 1220 -20.63 -26.42 18.48
N THR A 1221 -21.95 -26.29 18.60
CA THR A 1221 -22.79 -25.54 17.67
C THR A 1221 -22.71 -24.04 17.95
N PHE A 1222 -22.16 -23.28 17.01
CA PHE A 1222 -22.33 -21.83 16.98
C PHE A 1222 -23.80 -21.49 16.70
N ALA A 1223 -24.40 -20.67 17.58
CA ALA A 1223 -25.77 -20.22 17.43
C ALA A 1223 -25.82 -18.81 16.83
N PHE A 1224 -26.07 -18.72 15.52
CA PHE A 1224 -26.48 -17.44 14.91
C PHE A 1224 -27.94 -17.15 15.28
N PHE A 1225 -28.21 -15.94 15.77
CA PHE A 1225 -29.58 -15.45 15.92
C PHE A 1225 -30.18 -15.16 14.52
N ALA A 1226 -31.21 -15.92 14.15
CA ALA A 1226 -32.02 -15.67 12.97
C ALA A 1226 -33.50 -15.61 13.39
N ASN A 1227 -34.18 -14.50 13.08
CA ASN A 1227 -35.55 -14.26 13.54
C ASN A 1227 -36.58 -15.19 12.86
N THR A 1228 -37.54 -15.66 13.66
CA THR A 1228 -38.46 -16.72 13.27
C THR A 1228 -39.62 -16.23 12.40
N VAL A 1229 -39.65 -16.63 11.13
CA VAL A 1229 -40.88 -16.63 10.31
C VAL A 1229 -41.15 -18.07 9.86
N ALA A 1230 -42.17 -18.70 10.45
CA ALA A 1230 -42.51 -20.09 10.18
C ALA A 1230 -43.47 -20.22 8.99
N LEU A 1231 -43.01 -20.85 7.91
CA LEU A 1231 -43.85 -21.46 6.88
C LEU A 1231 -43.28 -22.83 6.48
N SER A 1232 -44.14 -23.69 5.93
CA SER A 1232 -43.92 -25.15 5.87
C SER A 1232 -42.94 -25.60 4.79
N ARG A 1233 -42.12 -26.61 5.12
CA ARG A 1233 -41.51 -27.51 4.12
C ARG A 1233 -42.59 -28.27 3.37
N ASP A 1234 -42.44 -28.36 2.05
CA ASP A 1234 -42.79 -29.57 1.29
C ASP A 1234 -41.85 -29.70 0.07
N ALA A 1235 -41.68 -30.94 -0.39
CA ALA A 1235 -40.61 -31.45 -1.27
C ALA A 1235 -40.09 -30.57 -2.43
N LEU A 1236 -38.76 -30.36 -2.49
CA LEU A 1236 -37.85 -31.21 -3.29
C LEU A 1236 -36.38 -31.08 -2.85
#